data_AF-A0A952H8B1-F1
#
_entry.id   AF-A0A952H8B1-F1
#
_cell.length_a   1.000
_cell.length_b   1.000
_cell.length_c   1.000
_cell.angle_alpha   90.00
_cell.angle_beta   90.00
_cell.angle_gamma   90.00
#
_symmetry.space_group_name_H-M   'P 1'
#
loop_
_entity.id
_entity.type
_entity.pdbx_description
1 polymer ?
#
loop_
_entity_poly.entity_id
_entity_poly.type
_entity_poly.pdbx_seq_one_letter_code
_entity_poly.pdbx_strand_id
1 'polypeptide(L)'
;MSRRALVAVVGAIALALAVLSPVAPIGPQAQAPAAAADGRQFDAGNIISDALFYDGGAMTAGQVQTFLSSKVSTCVAGYTCLKDYRQSTSTKAAVDYRCSAYTGAANESAATIIARVGAACGISQKVLIVLLEKEQSLVSDTWPTANQYQKATGYACPDTAACDSQYLGFFNQVYNAALQFKRYAASPTSWNHVAGRVNAIRYSPNAACGSSNVYIHNLATAGLYNYTPYQPNAAALNNLYGTGDGCSAYGNRNFWRIYTDWFGPTTAGSSLLRSTSNATVYIISGTAKYPIASQAILTAYAPLGPIGYVSQSYLDSFSTAQVAGRVMRSPGGTIYFTDASIKLPFSSCGLVADYGGQCAANGYVELTDDQLSAFATGPAMGPVLGTTAGARYYITQGTKREILDSASQAAAGLPGGYNVLTEDAVAGLTLGAPIVRDGVYAAQRGSSAYAYLGNGLRYPVAAGTAAAAQVVSRSTGSLSSASLAKIPAAPTAFAGIVSVAGSPDVSVLADGGRLVWKAAGATLTPVPVPQAFLDTYPSKGTIAAGSSVKTAGSATVYLVMSDKLLPVGAWESLVALSANGTPVITTVPDAVVAAMPKGPVALTTNTLVRSASDATVYLINGVTSKVAMSNFAYATEAGITAFSYTTQARIDAYPRASTLLGFGLTCGTTDYVSAGGSVHKLDPTLKALYPFSYVPLDTYTCRLLKAGAPATSFIRTPDGSIYLLDGGKKRPIGSIQRFQELSKGAGYLNVHPLFAAAIPTGPAA
;
A
#
# COMPACT_ATOMS: atom_id res chain seq x y z
N MET A 1 -5.41 25.55 -41.05
CA MET A 1 -6.46 25.22 -42.05
C MET A 1 -5.92 24.18 -43.03
N SER A 2 -6.70 23.12 -43.29
CA SER A 2 -6.63 22.22 -44.46
C SER A 2 -5.39 21.31 -44.64
N ARG A 3 -5.53 20.00 -44.37
CA ARG A 3 -5.85 18.96 -45.39
C ARG A 3 -5.98 17.58 -44.72
N ARG A 4 -7.19 17.01 -44.81
CA ARG A 4 -7.57 15.63 -44.46
C ARG A 4 -7.85 14.84 -45.75
N ALA A 5 -7.68 13.52 -45.65
CA ALA A 5 -8.37 12.43 -46.38
C ALA A 5 -7.84 11.96 -47.75
N LEU A 6 -7.25 10.76 -47.76
CA LEU A 6 -7.47 9.56 -48.61
C LEU A 6 -6.27 8.62 -48.29
N VAL A 7 -6.38 7.34 -47.93
CA VAL A 7 -6.99 6.21 -48.65
C VAL A 7 -7.33 5.11 -47.62
N ALA A 8 -8.52 4.53 -47.77
CA ALA A 8 -8.97 3.30 -47.13
C ALA A 8 -9.15 2.20 -48.21
N VAL A 9 -9.25 0.95 -47.74
CA VAL A 9 -9.68 -0.29 -48.43
C VAL A 9 -8.55 -1.12 -49.05
N VAL A 10 -8.15 -2.20 -48.38
CA VAL A 10 -8.21 -3.63 -48.79
C VAL A 10 -7.76 -4.47 -47.58
N GLY A 11 -8.55 -5.47 -47.16
CA GLY A 11 -8.06 -6.52 -46.25
C GLY A 11 -8.98 -6.97 -45.12
N ALA A 12 -10.28 -7.16 -45.37
CA ALA A 12 -11.14 -7.98 -44.51
C ALA A 12 -11.70 -9.13 -45.36
N ILE A 13 -11.19 -10.35 -45.13
CA ILE A 13 -11.75 -11.70 -45.35
C ILE A 13 -10.56 -12.67 -45.28
N ALA A 14 -10.33 -13.28 -44.11
CA ALA A 14 -9.67 -14.58 -43.91
C ALA A 14 -9.54 -14.85 -42.39
N LEU A 15 -10.67 -14.99 -41.68
CA LEU A 15 -10.68 -15.48 -40.30
C LEU A 15 -11.83 -16.49 -40.14
N ALA A 16 -11.68 -17.66 -40.75
CA ALA A 16 -12.48 -18.85 -40.48
C ALA A 16 -11.84 -20.07 -41.18
N LEU A 17 -10.66 -20.50 -40.70
CA LEU A 17 -10.16 -21.84 -40.98
C LEU A 17 -9.83 -22.52 -39.66
N ALA A 18 -10.72 -23.45 -39.35
CA ALA A 18 -10.69 -24.47 -38.33
C ALA A 18 -9.28 -24.96 -37.94
N VAL A 19 -8.95 -24.82 -36.66
CA VAL A 19 -8.09 -25.79 -35.95
C VAL A 19 -9.01 -26.62 -35.07
N LEU A 20 -9.65 -27.64 -35.66
CA LEU A 20 -10.16 -28.77 -34.90
C LEU A 20 -8.93 -29.52 -34.36
N SER A 21 -8.58 -29.26 -33.11
CA SER A 21 -7.77 -30.21 -32.35
C SER A 21 -8.69 -31.34 -31.90
N PRO A 22 -8.32 -32.62 -32.08
CA PRO A 22 -9.15 -33.73 -31.63
C PRO A 22 -9.20 -33.69 -30.10
N VAL A 23 -10.39 -33.43 -29.56
CA VAL A 23 -10.72 -33.72 -28.17
C VAL A 23 -10.66 -35.24 -28.06
N ALA A 24 -9.55 -35.77 -27.54
CA ALA A 24 -9.50 -37.17 -27.14
C ALA A 24 -10.61 -37.39 -26.11
N PRO A 25 -11.45 -38.43 -26.24
CA PRO A 25 -12.44 -38.72 -25.22
C PRO A 25 -11.71 -38.97 -23.90
N ILE A 26 -12.07 -38.19 -22.88
CA ILE A 26 -11.67 -38.45 -21.50
C ILE A 26 -12.29 -39.81 -21.15
N GLY A 27 -11.51 -40.87 -21.26
CA GLY A 27 -11.88 -42.17 -20.73
C GLY A 27 -12.12 -42.05 -19.22
N PRO A 28 -13.03 -42.84 -18.63
CA PRO A 28 -13.22 -42.83 -17.19
C PRO A 28 -11.88 -43.10 -16.51
N GLN A 29 -11.45 -42.19 -15.63
CA GLN A 29 -10.30 -42.41 -14.75
C GLN A 29 -10.52 -43.73 -14.03
N ALA A 30 -9.64 -44.70 -14.28
CA ALA A 30 -9.62 -45.94 -13.54
C ALA A 30 -9.32 -45.60 -12.08
N GLN A 31 -10.34 -45.72 -11.22
CA GLN A 31 -10.18 -45.74 -9.78
C GLN A 31 -9.09 -46.78 -9.44
N ALA A 32 -8.09 -46.37 -8.65
CA ALA A 32 -7.16 -47.33 -8.06
C ALA A 32 -7.96 -48.45 -7.35
N PRO A 33 -7.54 -49.72 -7.48
CA PRO A 33 -8.26 -50.83 -6.88
C PRO A 33 -8.38 -50.59 -5.37
N ALA A 34 -9.59 -50.71 -4.84
CA ALA A 34 -9.82 -50.62 -3.41
C ALA A 34 -9.04 -51.73 -2.69
N ALA A 35 -8.27 -51.35 -1.67
CA ALA A 35 -7.58 -52.28 -0.79
C ALA A 35 -8.58 -52.90 0.19
N ALA A 36 -8.42 -54.19 0.50
CA ALA A 36 -9.23 -54.84 1.53
C ALA A 36 -9.06 -54.14 2.88
N ALA A 37 -10.16 -53.99 3.63
CA ALA A 37 -10.14 -53.37 4.94
C ALA A 37 -9.27 -54.15 5.96
N ASP A 38 -8.48 -53.44 6.78
CA ASP A 38 -7.68 -54.01 7.88
C ASP A 38 -8.32 -53.65 9.23
N GLY A 39 -8.73 -54.65 10.01
CA GLY A 39 -9.48 -54.45 11.25
C GLY A 39 -8.76 -53.58 12.30
N ARG A 40 -7.43 -53.46 12.20
CA ARG A 40 -6.61 -52.58 13.04
C ARG A 40 -6.84 -51.09 12.76
N GLN A 41 -7.44 -50.75 11.62
CA GLN A 41 -7.75 -49.39 11.20
C GLN A 41 -9.17 -48.95 11.63
N PHE A 42 -9.97 -49.85 12.20
CA PHE A 42 -11.28 -49.47 12.74
C PHE A 42 -11.11 -48.65 14.02
N ASP A 43 -11.64 -47.43 14.01
CA ASP A 43 -11.73 -46.56 15.18
C ASP A 43 -13.20 -46.40 15.59
N ALA A 44 -13.56 -46.92 16.75
CA ALA A 44 -14.92 -46.79 17.29
C ALA A 44 -15.32 -45.32 17.51
N GLY A 45 -14.35 -44.43 17.78
CA GLY A 45 -14.60 -43.00 17.94
C GLY A 45 -14.74 -42.24 16.62
N ASN A 46 -14.28 -42.80 15.51
CA ASN A 46 -14.22 -42.15 14.19
C ASN A 46 -14.46 -43.16 13.06
N ILE A 47 -15.69 -43.66 12.98
CA ILE A 47 -16.10 -44.65 11.97
C ILE A 47 -15.93 -44.07 10.55
N ILE A 48 -16.28 -42.81 10.36
CA ILE A 48 -16.11 -42.05 9.12
C ILE A 48 -16.06 -40.56 9.43
N SER A 49 -15.26 -39.81 8.67
CA SER A 49 -15.16 -38.35 8.82
C SER A 49 -16.43 -37.63 8.34
N ASP A 50 -16.76 -36.50 8.97
CA ASP A 50 -17.88 -35.63 8.55
C ASP A 50 -17.73 -35.18 7.08
N ALA A 51 -16.49 -34.92 6.64
CA ALA A 51 -16.19 -34.50 5.27
C ALA A 51 -16.62 -35.55 4.23
N LEU A 52 -16.35 -36.83 4.48
CA LEU A 52 -16.76 -37.91 3.58
C LEU A 52 -18.24 -38.26 3.72
N PHE A 53 -18.82 -38.08 4.91
CA PHE A 53 -20.20 -38.47 5.18
C PHE A 53 -21.23 -37.46 4.65
N TYR A 54 -20.95 -36.16 4.82
CA TYR A 54 -21.84 -35.07 4.46
C TYR A 54 -21.52 -34.42 3.10
N ASP A 55 -20.69 -35.07 2.27
CA ASP A 55 -20.43 -34.65 0.89
C ASP A 55 -21.60 -35.03 -0.04
N GLY A 56 -22.62 -34.18 -0.11
CA GLY A 56 -23.77 -34.37 -1.01
C GLY A 56 -23.45 -34.36 -2.51
N GLY A 57 -22.20 -34.04 -2.90
CA GLY A 57 -21.72 -34.04 -4.28
C GLY A 57 -20.85 -35.24 -4.64
N ALA A 58 -20.71 -36.24 -3.76
CA ALA A 58 -19.73 -37.31 -3.89
C ALA A 58 -19.86 -38.16 -5.17
N MET A 59 -21.07 -38.35 -5.70
CA MET A 59 -21.30 -39.04 -6.97
C MET A 59 -22.51 -38.46 -7.73
N THR A 60 -22.37 -38.33 -9.05
CA THR A 60 -23.48 -38.04 -9.97
C THR A 60 -24.37 -39.27 -10.18
N ALA A 61 -25.60 -39.09 -10.68
CA ALA A 61 -26.51 -40.19 -11.02
C ALA A 61 -25.88 -41.21 -11.99
N GLY A 62 -25.09 -40.74 -12.97
CA GLY A 62 -24.35 -41.60 -13.88
C GLY A 62 -23.29 -42.45 -13.17
N GLN A 63 -22.48 -41.83 -12.30
CA GLN A 63 -21.48 -42.57 -11.51
C GLN A 63 -22.12 -43.58 -10.55
N VAL A 64 -23.26 -43.23 -9.92
CA VAL A 64 -24.02 -44.18 -9.10
C VAL A 64 -24.49 -45.35 -9.96
N GLN A 65 -25.07 -45.08 -11.13
CA GLN A 65 -25.53 -46.14 -12.04
C GLN A 65 -24.39 -47.07 -12.46
N THR A 66 -23.23 -46.52 -12.85
CA THR A 66 -22.04 -47.31 -13.18
C THR A 66 -21.59 -48.18 -12.02
N PHE A 67 -21.58 -47.63 -10.80
CA PHE A 67 -21.21 -48.39 -9.61
C PHE A 67 -22.18 -49.55 -9.35
N LEU A 68 -23.50 -49.30 -9.37
CA LEU A 68 -24.51 -50.34 -9.17
C LEU A 68 -24.39 -51.45 -10.23
N SER A 69 -24.18 -51.09 -11.50
CA SER A 69 -23.95 -52.04 -12.58
C SER A 69 -22.65 -52.85 -12.42
N SER A 70 -21.65 -52.32 -11.72
CA SER A 70 -20.41 -53.05 -11.44
C SER A 70 -20.56 -54.11 -10.35
N LYS A 71 -21.56 -53.99 -9.47
CA LYS A 71 -21.80 -54.93 -8.36
C LYS A 71 -22.65 -56.12 -8.77
N VAL A 72 -23.57 -55.92 -9.71
CA VAL A 72 -24.41 -56.98 -10.28
C VAL A 72 -24.42 -56.87 -11.80
N SER A 73 -23.80 -57.82 -12.50
CA SER A 73 -23.82 -57.83 -13.97
C SER A 73 -25.13 -58.38 -14.53
N THR A 74 -25.72 -59.39 -13.88
CA THR A 74 -26.91 -60.11 -14.35
C THR A 74 -27.88 -60.33 -13.19
N CYS A 75 -29.16 -60.00 -13.41
CA CYS A 75 -30.22 -60.26 -12.45
C CYS A 75 -30.85 -61.63 -12.70
N VAL A 76 -31.27 -62.33 -11.65
CA VAL A 76 -32.02 -63.58 -11.77
C VAL A 76 -33.36 -63.29 -12.47
N ALA A 77 -33.73 -64.15 -13.42
CA ALA A 77 -34.97 -63.99 -14.17
C ALA A 77 -36.19 -63.88 -13.25
N GLY A 78 -37.06 -62.91 -13.51
CA GLY A 78 -38.23 -62.62 -12.68
C GLY A 78 -38.00 -61.62 -11.54
N TYR A 79 -36.75 -61.24 -11.27
CA TYR A 79 -36.40 -60.22 -10.29
C TYR A 79 -35.90 -58.93 -10.97
N THR A 80 -36.02 -57.80 -10.26
CA THR A 80 -35.47 -56.51 -10.69
C THR A 80 -34.38 -56.10 -9.74
N CYS A 81 -33.12 -56.10 -10.19
CA CYS A 81 -31.97 -55.74 -9.37
C CYS A 81 -31.87 -54.21 -9.21
N LEU A 82 -31.18 -53.74 -8.17
CA LEU A 82 -31.15 -52.31 -7.83
C LEU A 82 -30.70 -51.42 -9.00
N LYS A 83 -29.74 -51.89 -9.80
CA LYS A 83 -29.26 -51.17 -11.00
C LYS A 83 -30.35 -50.92 -12.05
N ASP A 84 -31.34 -51.80 -12.15
CA ASP A 84 -32.43 -51.73 -13.13
C ASP A 84 -33.73 -51.19 -12.51
N TYR A 85 -33.78 -51.06 -11.18
CA TYR A 85 -34.97 -50.61 -10.46
C TYR A 85 -35.37 -49.19 -10.86
N ARG A 86 -36.68 -48.99 -10.97
CA ARG A 86 -37.32 -47.72 -11.33
C ARG A 86 -38.54 -47.48 -10.44
N GLN A 87 -38.76 -46.22 -10.04
CA GLN A 87 -39.92 -45.82 -9.27
C GLN A 87 -40.33 -44.37 -9.60
N SER A 88 -41.63 -44.08 -9.66
CA SER A 88 -42.13 -42.70 -9.65
C SER A 88 -42.06 -42.12 -8.23
N THR A 89 -41.42 -40.98 -8.07
CA THR A 89 -41.21 -40.33 -6.77
C THR A 89 -42.17 -39.16 -6.56
N SER A 90 -42.37 -38.79 -5.30
CA SER A 90 -43.18 -37.62 -4.92
C SER A 90 -42.28 -36.42 -4.59
N THR A 91 -42.78 -35.21 -4.84
CA THR A 91 -42.11 -34.00 -4.40
C THR A 91 -42.10 -33.93 -2.87
N LYS A 92 -40.94 -33.61 -2.28
CA LYS A 92 -40.78 -33.31 -0.86
C LYS A 92 -40.40 -31.85 -0.70
N ALA A 93 -41.11 -31.13 0.16
CA ALA A 93 -40.76 -29.76 0.51
C ALA A 93 -39.39 -29.72 1.20
N ALA A 94 -38.72 -28.56 1.14
CA ALA A 94 -37.51 -28.34 1.91
C ALA A 94 -37.79 -28.48 3.41
N VAL A 95 -36.83 -29.06 4.13
CA VAL A 95 -36.82 -29.10 5.60
C VAL A 95 -35.69 -28.20 6.05
N ASP A 96 -36.04 -27.09 6.69
CA ASP A 96 -35.12 -26.03 7.08
C ASP A 96 -33.83 -26.58 7.72
N TYR A 97 -32.70 -26.09 7.19
CA TYR A 97 -31.33 -26.41 7.58
C TYR A 97 -30.96 -27.91 7.48
N ARG A 98 -31.75 -28.75 6.79
CA ARG A 98 -31.51 -30.20 6.70
C ARG A 98 -31.47 -30.70 5.25
N CYS A 99 -32.61 -30.68 4.56
CA CYS A 99 -32.69 -31.09 3.16
C CYS A 99 -33.37 -30.00 2.34
N SER A 100 -32.83 -29.67 1.18
CA SER A 100 -33.52 -28.84 0.19
C SER A 100 -34.73 -29.57 -0.38
N ALA A 101 -35.60 -28.84 -1.10
CA ALA A 101 -36.74 -29.46 -1.77
C ALA A 101 -36.27 -30.52 -2.77
N TYR A 102 -36.97 -31.66 -2.79
CA TYR A 102 -36.82 -32.72 -3.78
C TYR A 102 -38.00 -32.65 -4.73
N THR A 103 -37.76 -32.38 -6.02
CA THR A 103 -38.82 -32.39 -7.03
C THR A 103 -39.03 -33.80 -7.56
N GLY A 104 -40.21 -34.38 -7.33
CA GLY A 104 -40.54 -35.72 -7.80
C GLY A 104 -40.57 -35.83 -9.33
N ALA A 105 -40.30 -37.02 -9.85
CA ALA A 105 -40.41 -37.32 -11.27
C ALA A 105 -40.94 -38.75 -11.49
N ALA A 106 -41.55 -38.97 -12.66
CA ALA A 106 -42.00 -40.30 -13.05
C ALA A 106 -40.81 -41.19 -13.44
N ASN A 107 -40.89 -42.47 -13.08
CA ASN A 107 -39.96 -43.51 -13.56
C ASN A 107 -38.46 -43.21 -13.32
N GLU A 108 -38.10 -42.70 -12.14
CA GLU A 108 -36.70 -42.45 -11.79
C GLU A 108 -35.93 -43.74 -11.50
N SER A 109 -34.68 -43.84 -11.97
CA SER A 109 -33.74 -44.90 -11.57
C SER A 109 -33.49 -44.87 -10.08
N ALA A 110 -33.19 -46.03 -9.49
CA ALA A 110 -32.59 -46.07 -8.15
C ALA A 110 -31.32 -45.19 -8.05
N ALA A 111 -30.48 -45.20 -9.08
CA ALA A 111 -29.29 -44.36 -9.16
C ALA A 111 -29.60 -42.85 -9.12
N THR A 112 -30.62 -42.41 -9.85
CA THR A 112 -31.09 -41.02 -9.84
C THR A 112 -31.67 -40.65 -8.48
N ILE A 113 -32.46 -41.53 -7.87
CA ILE A 113 -33.03 -41.33 -6.54
C ILE A 113 -31.89 -41.15 -5.51
N ILE A 114 -30.91 -42.06 -5.47
CA ILE A 114 -29.76 -41.96 -4.55
C ILE A 114 -29.00 -40.64 -4.76
N ALA A 115 -28.70 -40.30 -6.01
CA ALA A 115 -27.96 -39.08 -6.33
C ALA A 115 -28.70 -37.81 -5.91
N ARG A 116 -29.99 -37.71 -6.25
CA ARG A 116 -30.81 -36.54 -5.97
C ARG A 116 -31.15 -36.41 -4.48
N VAL A 117 -31.37 -37.51 -3.76
CA VAL A 117 -31.54 -37.48 -2.30
C VAL A 117 -30.25 -37.04 -1.61
N GLY A 118 -29.11 -37.61 -2.00
CA GLY A 118 -27.81 -37.23 -1.42
C GLY A 118 -27.51 -35.74 -1.63
N ALA A 119 -27.76 -35.22 -2.83
CA ALA A 119 -27.62 -33.81 -3.14
C ALA A 119 -28.60 -32.93 -2.34
N ALA A 120 -29.87 -33.33 -2.24
CA ALA A 120 -30.88 -32.56 -1.53
C ALA A 120 -30.59 -32.48 -0.02
N CYS A 121 -30.12 -33.56 0.60
CA CYS A 121 -29.87 -33.61 2.04
C CYS A 121 -28.42 -33.28 2.44
N GLY A 122 -27.49 -33.15 1.51
CA GLY A 122 -26.07 -33.02 1.82
C GLY A 122 -25.53 -34.28 2.51
N ILE A 123 -25.86 -35.46 1.96
CA ILE A 123 -25.36 -36.77 2.40
C ILE A 123 -24.71 -37.45 1.22
N SER A 124 -23.54 -38.04 1.44
CA SER A 124 -22.78 -38.71 0.39
C SER A 124 -23.55 -39.86 -0.26
N GLN A 125 -23.57 -39.89 -1.59
CA GLN A 125 -24.14 -41.01 -2.35
C GLN A 125 -23.43 -42.31 -2.01
N LYS A 126 -22.11 -42.26 -1.76
CA LYS A 126 -21.33 -43.42 -1.31
C LYS A 126 -21.87 -43.94 0.02
N VAL A 127 -22.17 -43.04 0.97
CA VAL A 127 -22.78 -43.41 2.27
C VAL A 127 -24.16 -44.04 2.09
N LEU A 128 -25.02 -43.48 1.24
CA LEU A 128 -26.36 -44.05 0.98
C LEU A 128 -26.26 -45.44 0.36
N ILE A 129 -25.33 -45.65 -0.57
CA ILE A 129 -25.06 -46.95 -1.19
C ILE A 129 -24.58 -47.98 -0.14
N VAL A 130 -23.63 -47.59 0.73
CA VAL A 130 -23.16 -48.46 1.82
C VAL A 130 -24.29 -48.79 2.80
N LEU A 131 -25.18 -47.83 3.08
CA LEU A 131 -26.32 -48.06 3.96
C LEU A 131 -27.31 -49.08 3.35
N LEU A 132 -27.63 -48.96 2.07
CA LEU A 132 -28.48 -49.93 1.36
C LEU A 132 -27.90 -51.35 1.40
N GLU A 133 -26.59 -51.47 1.24
CA GLU A 133 -25.91 -52.76 1.32
C GLU A 133 -25.91 -53.31 2.74
N LYS A 134 -25.54 -52.49 3.73
CA LYS A 134 -25.49 -52.89 5.13
C LYS A 134 -26.85 -53.39 5.63
N GLU A 135 -27.92 -52.71 5.26
CA GLU A 135 -29.24 -52.93 5.86
C GLU A 135 -30.05 -54.02 5.14
N GLN A 136 -29.88 -54.20 3.82
CA GLN A 136 -30.67 -55.16 3.04
C GLN A 136 -29.85 -56.00 2.03
N SER A 137 -28.52 -55.85 2.00
CA SER A 137 -27.63 -56.41 0.96
C SER A 137 -28.07 -56.05 -0.46
N LEU A 138 -28.81 -54.96 -0.61
CA LEU A 138 -29.60 -54.68 -1.82
C LEU A 138 -28.74 -54.29 -3.03
N VAL A 139 -27.49 -53.85 -2.80
CA VAL A 139 -26.61 -53.39 -3.89
C VAL A 139 -25.96 -54.58 -4.61
N SER A 140 -25.64 -55.65 -3.88
CA SER A 140 -25.03 -56.86 -4.42
C SER A 140 -26.02 -58.00 -4.71
N ASP A 141 -27.28 -57.87 -4.29
CA ASP A 141 -28.32 -58.90 -4.47
C ASP A 141 -28.75 -59.07 -5.94
N THR A 142 -28.68 -60.31 -6.43
CA THR A 142 -29.10 -60.71 -7.78
C THR A 142 -30.58 -61.10 -7.88
N TRP A 143 -31.31 -61.20 -6.77
CA TRP A 143 -32.71 -61.63 -6.68
C TRP A 143 -33.52 -60.90 -5.59
N PRO A 144 -33.46 -59.54 -5.56
CA PRO A 144 -34.08 -58.79 -4.46
C PRO A 144 -35.60 -58.85 -4.49
N THR A 145 -36.17 -59.09 -3.32
CA THR A 145 -37.63 -59.18 -3.09
C THR A 145 -38.28 -57.80 -2.99
N ALA A 146 -39.59 -57.74 -3.24
CA ALA A 146 -40.37 -56.50 -3.05
C ALA A 146 -40.25 -55.93 -1.63
N ASN A 147 -40.14 -56.80 -0.61
CA ASN A 147 -39.99 -56.39 0.79
C ASN A 147 -38.64 -55.69 1.06
N GLN A 148 -37.54 -56.09 0.39
CA GLN A 148 -36.26 -55.39 0.50
C GLN A 148 -36.37 -53.95 -0.02
N TYR A 149 -37.07 -53.71 -1.14
CA TYR A 149 -37.31 -52.36 -1.63
C TYR A 149 -38.21 -51.54 -0.71
N GLN A 150 -39.19 -52.19 -0.05
CA GLN A 150 -40.05 -51.51 0.92
C GLN A 150 -39.29 -51.05 2.17
N LYS A 151 -38.21 -51.74 2.55
CA LYS A 151 -37.45 -51.53 3.80
C LYS A 151 -35.95 -51.29 3.55
N ALA A 152 -35.63 -50.65 2.42
CA ALA A 152 -34.30 -50.60 1.81
C ALA A 152 -33.16 -50.15 2.74
N THR A 153 -33.43 -49.28 3.72
CA THR A 153 -32.44 -48.78 4.68
C THR A 153 -32.80 -49.14 6.13
N GLY A 154 -33.84 -49.93 6.36
CA GLY A 154 -34.35 -50.25 7.70
C GLY A 154 -34.95 -49.05 8.46
N TYR A 155 -35.22 -47.92 7.79
CA TYR A 155 -35.73 -46.73 8.46
C TYR A 155 -37.16 -46.98 8.96
N ALA A 156 -37.40 -46.67 10.25
CA ALA A 156 -38.67 -46.90 10.96
C ALA A 156 -39.14 -48.38 10.98
N CYS A 157 -38.18 -49.30 11.02
CA CYS A 157 -38.39 -50.75 11.18
C CYS A 157 -37.75 -51.25 12.48
N PRO A 158 -38.41 -51.12 13.63
CA PRO A 158 -37.88 -51.64 14.90
C PRO A 158 -37.89 -53.17 14.93
N ASP A 159 -36.88 -53.79 15.56
CA ASP A 159 -36.77 -55.26 15.64
C ASP A 159 -37.92 -55.94 16.41
N THR A 160 -38.64 -55.18 17.26
CA THR A 160 -39.70 -55.70 18.13
C THR A 160 -41.11 -55.28 17.73
N ALA A 161 -41.29 -54.58 16.59
CA ALA A 161 -42.60 -54.17 16.11
C ALA A 161 -42.66 -54.11 14.58
N ALA A 162 -43.86 -53.96 14.03
CA ALA A 162 -44.02 -53.78 12.59
C ALA A 162 -43.37 -52.45 12.14
N CYS A 163 -42.82 -52.44 10.92
CA CYS A 163 -42.36 -51.21 10.29
C CYS A 163 -43.52 -50.24 10.11
N ASP A 164 -43.27 -48.95 10.29
CA ASP A 164 -44.25 -47.91 10.02
C ASP A 164 -44.54 -47.81 8.51
N SER A 165 -45.81 -48.04 8.16
CA SER A 165 -46.27 -48.12 6.77
C SER A 165 -46.10 -46.81 6.01
N GLN A 166 -46.01 -45.67 6.70
CA GLN A 166 -45.82 -44.35 6.10
C GLN A 166 -44.46 -44.20 5.39
N TYR A 167 -43.45 -44.97 5.83
CA TYR A 167 -42.08 -44.85 5.32
C TYR A 167 -41.69 -45.98 4.36
N LEU A 168 -42.62 -46.86 3.98
CA LEU A 168 -42.34 -47.94 3.05
C LEU A 168 -42.05 -47.41 1.64
N GLY A 169 -41.21 -48.16 0.92
CA GLY A 169 -40.85 -47.93 -0.47
C GLY A 169 -39.47 -47.30 -0.62
N PHE A 170 -38.77 -47.65 -1.70
CA PHE A 170 -37.34 -47.34 -1.89
C PHE A 170 -37.03 -45.86 -1.74
N PHE A 171 -37.75 -44.98 -2.45
CA PHE A 171 -37.58 -43.53 -2.33
C PHE A 171 -37.79 -43.02 -0.89
N ASN A 172 -38.85 -43.46 -0.21
CA ASN A 172 -39.13 -43.01 1.16
C ASN A 172 -38.03 -43.48 2.14
N GLN A 173 -37.54 -44.70 2.00
CA GLN A 173 -36.47 -45.23 2.83
C GLN A 173 -35.17 -44.42 2.67
N VAL A 174 -34.72 -44.23 1.42
CA VAL A 174 -33.49 -43.48 1.13
C VAL A 174 -33.60 -42.01 1.58
N TYR A 175 -34.72 -41.34 1.28
CA TYR A 175 -34.96 -39.95 1.68
C TYR A 175 -35.01 -39.77 3.20
N ASN A 176 -35.77 -40.61 3.91
CA ASN A 176 -35.93 -40.46 5.35
C ASN A 176 -34.69 -40.87 6.14
N ALA A 177 -33.92 -41.87 5.68
CA ALA A 177 -32.62 -42.17 6.27
C ALA A 177 -31.66 -40.97 6.15
N ALA A 178 -31.55 -40.38 4.95
CA ALA A 178 -30.73 -39.18 4.74
C ALA A 178 -31.18 -38.01 5.63
N LEU A 179 -32.48 -37.72 5.67
CA LEU A 179 -33.05 -36.70 6.54
C LEU A 179 -32.78 -36.97 8.02
N GLN A 180 -32.82 -38.24 8.44
CA GLN A 180 -32.57 -38.61 9.82
C GLN A 180 -31.13 -38.34 10.25
N PHE A 181 -30.14 -38.61 9.39
CA PHE A 181 -28.74 -38.22 9.68
C PHE A 181 -28.58 -36.70 9.81
N LYS A 182 -29.36 -35.91 9.06
CA LYS A 182 -29.41 -34.45 9.23
C LYS A 182 -30.11 -34.01 10.51
N ARG A 183 -31.12 -34.76 10.99
CA ARG A 183 -31.73 -34.53 12.31
C ARG A 183 -30.75 -34.82 13.45
N TYR A 184 -29.96 -35.90 13.35
CA TYR A 184 -28.89 -36.18 14.31
C TYR A 184 -27.88 -35.02 14.36
N ALA A 185 -27.38 -34.58 13.20
CA ALA A 185 -26.40 -33.50 13.12
C ALA A 185 -26.96 -32.15 13.61
N ALA A 186 -28.23 -31.85 13.35
CA ALA A 186 -28.86 -30.58 13.72
C ALA A 186 -29.21 -30.46 15.21
N SER A 187 -29.33 -31.59 15.93
CA SER A 187 -29.71 -31.59 17.35
C SER A 187 -28.95 -32.68 18.11
N PRO A 188 -27.59 -32.61 18.13
CA PRO A 188 -26.75 -33.74 18.54
C PRO A 188 -26.95 -34.14 20.01
N THR A 189 -27.36 -33.23 20.88
CA THR A 189 -27.57 -33.48 22.31
C THR A 189 -28.92 -34.10 22.65
N SER A 190 -29.84 -34.21 21.68
CA SER A 190 -31.18 -34.80 21.88
C SER A 190 -31.21 -36.31 21.66
N TRP A 191 -30.05 -36.94 21.44
CA TRP A 191 -29.91 -38.35 21.09
C TRP A 191 -28.96 -39.07 22.06
N ASN A 192 -29.00 -40.41 22.04
CA ASN A 192 -28.27 -41.24 23.00
C ASN A 192 -26.74 -41.17 22.83
N HIS A 193 -26.25 -40.99 21.61
CA HIS A 193 -24.83 -40.88 21.29
C HIS A 193 -24.49 -39.48 20.81
N VAL A 194 -23.57 -38.81 21.51
CA VAL A 194 -23.25 -37.39 21.30
C VAL A 194 -21.79 -37.24 20.91
N ALA A 195 -21.53 -36.52 19.81
CA ALA A 195 -20.18 -36.16 19.38
C ALA A 195 -19.47 -35.23 20.39
N GLY A 196 -18.14 -35.32 20.46
CA GLY A 196 -17.30 -34.57 21.39
C GLY A 196 -17.35 -35.04 22.84
N ARG A 197 -17.94 -36.22 23.10
CA ARG A 197 -18.11 -36.79 24.46
C ARG A 197 -17.67 -38.25 24.49
N VAL A 198 -17.37 -38.72 25.70
CA VAL A 198 -17.25 -40.15 25.99
C VAL A 198 -18.66 -40.73 26.12
N ASN A 199 -18.96 -41.76 25.35
CA ASN A 199 -20.24 -42.46 25.34
C ASN A 199 -19.99 -43.92 25.73
N ALA A 200 -20.80 -44.49 26.61
CA ALA A 200 -20.75 -45.91 26.92
C ALA A 200 -21.54 -46.70 25.88
N ILE A 201 -20.85 -47.36 24.95
CA ILE A 201 -21.46 -48.04 23.80
C ILE A 201 -21.44 -49.54 24.01
N ARG A 202 -22.59 -50.21 23.92
CA ARG A 202 -22.71 -51.66 24.11
C ARG A 202 -22.13 -52.44 22.92
N TYR A 203 -21.62 -53.63 23.19
CA TYR A 203 -21.18 -54.55 22.14
C TYR A 203 -22.33 -55.33 21.48
N SER A 204 -23.46 -55.47 22.19
CA SER A 204 -24.62 -56.25 21.75
C SER A 204 -25.91 -55.75 22.43
N PRO A 205 -27.10 -56.02 21.84
CA PRO A 205 -28.37 -55.88 22.54
C PRO A 205 -28.43 -56.66 23.86
N ASN A 206 -27.74 -57.79 23.93
CA ASN A 206 -27.59 -58.55 25.17
C ASN A 206 -26.68 -57.78 26.14
N ALA A 207 -27.26 -57.24 27.21
CA ALA A 207 -26.54 -56.46 28.21
C ALA A 207 -25.39 -57.23 28.90
N ALA A 208 -25.46 -58.58 28.95
CA ALA A 208 -24.40 -59.41 29.52
C ALA A 208 -23.07 -59.35 28.71
N CYS A 209 -23.13 -58.93 27.45
CA CYS A 209 -21.95 -58.73 26.61
C CYS A 209 -21.15 -57.47 26.94
N GLY A 210 -21.66 -56.60 27.83
CA GLY A 210 -20.98 -55.41 28.28
C GLY A 210 -20.92 -54.25 27.27
N SER A 211 -20.07 -53.28 27.58
CA SER A 211 -19.88 -52.04 26.83
C SER A 211 -18.45 -51.51 27.02
N SER A 212 -18.04 -50.54 26.21
CA SER A 212 -16.84 -49.75 26.49
C SER A 212 -17.10 -48.26 26.28
N ASN A 213 -16.24 -47.45 26.90
CA ASN A 213 -16.27 -46.00 26.79
C ASN A 213 -15.56 -45.57 25.51
N VAL A 214 -16.32 -44.99 24.59
CA VAL A 214 -15.84 -44.53 23.29
C VAL A 214 -15.98 -43.01 23.22
N TYR A 215 -14.87 -42.30 22.98
CA TYR A 215 -14.93 -40.87 22.68
C TYR A 215 -15.33 -40.68 21.22
N ILE A 216 -16.54 -40.17 20.96
CA ILE A 216 -17.03 -39.98 19.59
C ILE A 216 -16.52 -38.64 19.06
N HIS A 217 -15.71 -38.67 17.99
CA HIS A 217 -14.98 -37.51 17.49
C HIS A 217 -15.84 -36.54 16.66
N ASN A 218 -16.85 -37.04 15.94
CA ASN A 218 -17.57 -36.25 14.93
C ASN A 218 -19.06 -36.62 14.82
N LEU A 219 -19.81 -35.80 14.08
CA LEU A 219 -21.27 -35.91 13.99
C LEU A 219 -21.71 -37.14 13.18
N ALA A 220 -20.96 -37.50 12.13
CA ALA A 220 -21.23 -38.67 11.31
C ALA A 220 -21.15 -39.96 12.13
N THR A 221 -20.10 -40.11 12.93
CA THR A 221 -19.90 -41.27 13.81
C THR A 221 -21.00 -41.32 14.88
N ALA A 222 -21.36 -40.18 15.50
CA ALA A 222 -22.49 -40.12 16.43
C ALA A 222 -23.81 -40.52 15.76
N GLY A 223 -24.04 -40.05 14.53
CA GLY A 223 -25.21 -40.41 13.72
C GLY A 223 -25.30 -41.90 13.45
N LEU A 224 -24.18 -42.56 13.10
CA LEU A 224 -24.14 -44.00 12.86
C LEU A 224 -24.45 -44.82 14.11
N TYR A 225 -24.00 -44.40 15.30
CA TYR A 225 -24.41 -45.03 16.55
C TYR A 225 -25.86 -44.74 16.94
N ASN A 226 -26.38 -43.55 16.64
CA ASN A 226 -27.80 -43.27 16.86
C ASN A 226 -28.71 -44.05 15.90
N TYR A 227 -28.21 -44.41 14.71
CA TYR A 227 -28.91 -45.26 13.75
C TYR A 227 -28.79 -46.76 14.10
N THR A 228 -27.60 -47.22 14.47
CA THR A 228 -27.32 -48.60 14.89
C THR A 228 -26.47 -48.61 16.18
N PRO A 229 -27.08 -48.80 17.37
CA PRO A 229 -26.50 -48.45 18.67
C PRO A 229 -25.56 -49.50 19.28
N TYR A 230 -24.70 -50.12 18.47
CA TYR A 230 -23.73 -51.12 18.93
C TYR A 230 -22.36 -50.95 18.25
N GLN A 231 -21.30 -51.12 19.02
CA GLN A 231 -19.93 -51.18 18.49
C GLN A 231 -19.50 -52.65 18.32
N PRO A 232 -18.63 -52.98 17.36
CA PRO A 232 -18.08 -54.33 17.25
C PRO A 232 -17.17 -54.64 18.44
N ASN A 233 -17.17 -55.90 18.87
CA ASN A 233 -16.18 -56.42 19.81
C ASN A 233 -14.94 -56.95 19.06
N ALA A 234 -13.93 -57.41 19.81
CA ALA A 234 -12.70 -57.94 19.22
C ALA A 234 -12.94 -59.14 18.29
N ALA A 235 -13.88 -60.04 18.63
CA ALA A 235 -14.21 -61.18 17.79
C ALA A 235 -14.78 -60.75 16.42
N ALA A 236 -15.66 -59.73 16.41
CA ALA A 236 -16.21 -59.17 15.18
C ALA A 236 -15.16 -58.47 14.31
N LEU A 237 -14.17 -57.80 14.92
CA LEU A 237 -13.08 -57.12 14.21
C LEU A 237 -12.01 -58.09 13.69
N ASN A 238 -11.72 -59.17 14.41
CA ASN A 238 -10.79 -60.22 13.97
C ASN A 238 -11.34 -61.02 12.79
N ASN A 239 -12.66 -61.05 12.59
CA ASN A 239 -13.32 -61.71 11.46
C ASN A 239 -14.17 -60.73 10.64
N LEU A 240 -13.52 -59.79 9.95
CA LEU A 240 -14.20 -58.69 9.23
C LEU A 240 -15.25 -59.17 8.20
N TYR A 241 -14.99 -60.28 7.52
CA TYR A 241 -15.83 -60.80 6.44
C TYR A 241 -16.71 -61.97 6.87
N GLY A 242 -16.62 -62.40 8.13
CA GLY A 242 -17.39 -63.51 8.68
C GLY A 242 -18.12 -63.17 9.98
N THR A 243 -18.51 -64.23 10.68
CA THR A 243 -19.24 -64.18 11.94
C THR A 243 -18.26 -64.18 13.12
N GLY A 244 -18.53 -63.36 14.13
CA GLY A 244 -17.83 -63.39 15.42
C GLY A 244 -18.51 -64.33 16.41
N ASP A 245 -18.44 -63.99 17.70
CA ASP A 245 -19.08 -64.71 18.81
C ASP A 245 -20.52 -64.24 19.10
N GLY A 246 -21.17 -64.80 20.13
CA GLY A 246 -22.53 -64.43 20.56
C GLY A 246 -22.68 -62.98 21.08
N CYS A 247 -21.58 -62.24 21.23
CA CYS A 247 -21.57 -60.84 21.64
C CYS A 247 -21.18 -59.88 20.51
N SER A 248 -21.03 -60.39 19.29
CA SER A 248 -20.60 -59.61 18.14
C SER A 248 -21.76 -58.85 17.50
N ALA A 249 -21.62 -57.52 17.39
CA ALA A 249 -22.48 -56.68 16.57
C ALA A 249 -21.78 -56.26 15.27
N TYR A 250 -22.52 -56.28 14.16
CA TYR A 250 -21.94 -56.13 12.83
C TYR A 250 -22.27 -54.80 12.13
N GLY A 251 -23.26 -54.04 12.59
CA GLY A 251 -23.76 -52.86 11.87
C GLY A 251 -22.66 -51.84 11.52
N ASN A 252 -22.08 -51.20 12.53
CA ASN A 252 -21.06 -50.18 12.33
C ASN A 252 -19.75 -50.75 11.75
N ARG A 253 -19.41 -52.02 12.07
CA ARG A 253 -18.31 -52.75 11.44
C ARG A 253 -18.53 -52.88 9.92
N ASN A 254 -19.71 -53.35 9.52
CA ASN A 254 -20.06 -53.57 8.12
C ASN A 254 -20.12 -52.26 7.37
N PHE A 255 -20.68 -51.20 7.97
CA PHE A 255 -20.64 -49.87 7.37
C PHE A 255 -19.20 -49.45 7.02
N TRP A 256 -18.31 -49.48 8.02
CA TRP A 256 -16.92 -49.09 7.86
C TRP A 256 -16.18 -49.96 6.82
N ARG A 257 -16.32 -51.28 6.94
CA ARG A 257 -15.69 -52.25 6.04
C ARG A 257 -16.16 -52.07 4.60
N ILE A 258 -17.47 -52.01 4.37
CA ILE A 258 -18.06 -51.89 3.02
C ILE A 258 -17.65 -50.55 2.41
N TYR A 259 -17.66 -49.45 3.17
CA TYR A 259 -17.17 -48.16 2.67
C TYR A 259 -15.70 -48.25 2.27
N THR A 260 -14.86 -48.85 3.10
CA THR A 260 -13.43 -49.03 2.85
C THR A 260 -13.19 -49.88 1.61
N ASP A 261 -13.84 -51.04 1.50
CA ASP A 261 -13.73 -51.98 0.38
C ASP A 261 -14.23 -51.39 -0.95
N TRP A 262 -15.18 -50.45 -0.92
CA TRP A 262 -15.78 -49.91 -2.15
C TRP A 262 -15.23 -48.56 -2.56
N PHE A 263 -14.83 -47.74 -1.60
CA PHE A 263 -14.54 -46.32 -1.81
C PHE A 263 -13.24 -45.83 -1.18
N GLY A 264 -12.52 -46.67 -0.44
CA GLY A 264 -11.26 -46.32 0.23
C GLY A 264 -11.42 -45.81 1.67
N PRO A 265 -10.34 -45.33 2.31
CA PRO A 265 -10.32 -45.04 3.75
C PRO A 265 -11.39 -44.06 4.21
N THR A 266 -12.05 -44.36 5.34
CA THR A 266 -13.15 -43.56 5.90
C THR A 266 -12.71 -42.26 6.60
N THR A 267 -11.40 -41.99 6.66
CA THR A 267 -10.81 -40.80 7.30
C THR A 267 -10.17 -39.82 6.31
N ALA A 268 -10.06 -40.18 5.03
CA ALA A 268 -9.27 -39.47 4.01
C ALA A 268 -9.94 -38.22 3.38
N GLY A 269 -10.90 -37.59 4.05
CA GLY A 269 -11.53 -36.34 3.57
C GLY A 269 -10.72 -35.07 3.83
N SER A 270 -9.57 -35.18 4.51
CA SER A 270 -8.62 -34.09 4.76
C SER A 270 -7.20 -34.62 4.66
N SER A 271 -6.34 -33.88 3.95
CA SER A 271 -4.89 -34.17 3.97
C SER A 271 -4.17 -33.46 5.11
N LEU A 272 -4.87 -32.66 5.92
CA LEU A 272 -4.32 -31.95 7.07
C LEU A 272 -4.83 -32.62 8.35
N LEU A 273 -3.99 -33.42 9.01
CA LEU A 273 -4.41 -34.20 10.18
C LEU A 273 -3.64 -33.83 11.44
N ARG A 274 -4.31 -33.92 12.59
CA ARG A 274 -3.68 -33.87 13.92
C ARG A 274 -4.35 -34.85 14.87
N SER A 275 -3.70 -35.12 16.00
CA SER A 275 -4.34 -35.84 17.10
C SER A 275 -4.83 -34.88 18.18
N THR A 276 -5.67 -35.37 19.09
CA THR A 276 -6.08 -34.60 20.27
C THR A 276 -4.97 -34.53 21.32
N SER A 277 -4.04 -35.50 21.31
CA SER A 277 -2.88 -35.55 22.20
C SER A 277 -1.66 -34.79 21.68
N ASN A 278 -1.62 -34.44 20.39
CA ASN A 278 -0.53 -33.69 19.76
C ASN A 278 -1.08 -32.54 18.92
N ALA A 279 -0.70 -31.31 19.27
CA ALA A 279 -1.19 -30.12 18.58
C ALA A 279 -0.61 -29.88 17.18
N THR A 280 0.45 -30.60 16.82
CA THR A 280 1.10 -30.51 15.51
C THR A 280 0.14 -30.97 14.42
N VAL A 281 -0.08 -30.10 13.44
CA VAL A 281 -0.80 -30.44 12.20
C VAL A 281 0.19 -31.04 11.22
N TYR A 282 -0.20 -32.13 10.57
CA TYR A 282 0.59 -32.81 9.55
C TYR A 282 -0.12 -32.74 8.21
N ILE A 283 0.65 -32.53 7.14
CA ILE A 283 0.20 -32.86 5.78
C ILE A 283 0.42 -34.35 5.58
N ILE A 284 -0.63 -35.10 5.28
CA ILE A 284 -0.57 -36.52 4.93
C ILE A 284 -0.52 -36.63 3.41
N SER A 285 0.51 -37.29 2.89
CA SER A 285 0.60 -37.58 1.46
C SER A 285 1.29 -38.91 1.20
N GLY A 286 0.64 -39.78 0.44
CA GLY A 286 1.09 -41.16 0.25
C GLY A 286 1.32 -41.87 1.57
N THR A 287 2.56 -42.29 1.83
CA THR A 287 2.99 -43.00 3.06
C THR A 287 3.72 -42.10 4.05
N ALA A 288 3.73 -40.79 3.83
CA ALA A 288 4.47 -39.81 4.62
C ALA A 288 3.56 -38.79 5.31
N LYS A 289 4.04 -38.26 6.45
CA LYS A 289 3.48 -37.10 7.15
C LYS A 289 4.51 -35.98 7.28
N TYR A 290 4.12 -34.75 6.94
CA TYR A 290 4.97 -33.55 7.03
C TYR A 290 4.47 -32.62 8.12
N PRO A 291 5.21 -32.40 9.23
CA PRO A 291 4.78 -31.50 10.29
C PRO A 291 4.74 -30.04 9.81
N ILE A 292 3.67 -29.31 10.14
CA ILE A 292 3.52 -27.88 9.86
C ILE A 292 3.96 -27.08 11.09
N ALA A 293 4.99 -26.25 10.92
CA ALA A 293 5.60 -25.50 12.03
C ALA A 293 5.01 -24.09 12.24
N SER A 294 4.22 -23.55 11.32
CA SER A 294 3.67 -22.20 11.45
C SER A 294 2.30 -22.03 10.81
N GLN A 295 1.54 -21.04 11.31
CA GLN A 295 0.24 -20.68 10.77
C GLN A 295 0.33 -20.23 9.30
N ALA A 296 1.41 -19.55 8.91
CA ALA A 296 1.62 -19.11 7.53
C ALA A 296 1.72 -20.29 6.55
N ILE A 297 2.44 -21.35 6.94
CA ILE A 297 2.49 -22.59 6.15
C ILE A 297 1.13 -23.30 6.14
N LEU A 298 0.46 -23.38 7.29
CA LEU A 298 -0.90 -23.96 7.35
C LEU A 298 -1.86 -23.25 6.38
N THR A 299 -1.85 -21.91 6.36
CA THR A 299 -2.66 -21.12 5.44
C THR A 299 -2.27 -21.36 3.98
N ALA A 300 -0.98 -21.52 3.68
CA ALA A 300 -0.51 -21.83 2.32
C ALA A 300 -1.03 -23.20 1.81
N TYR A 301 -1.26 -24.16 2.71
CA TYR A 301 -1.82 -25.48 2.39
C TYR A 301 -3.32 -25.63 2.66
N ALA A 302 -4.04 -24.54 2.95
CA ALA A 302 -5.49 -24.57 3.18
C ALA A 302 -6.33 -25.26 2.08
N PRO A 303 -5.94 -25.27 0.78
CA PRO A 303 -6.66 -26.02 -0.25
C PRO A 303 -6.74 -27.53 0.01
N LEU A 304 -5.87 -28.09 0.86
CA LEU A 304 -5.89 -29.51 1.22
C LEU A 304 -7.03 -29.92 2.16
N GLY A 305 -7.91 -28.97 2.51
CA GLY A 305 -9.10 -29.18 3.31
C GLY A 305 -8.97 -28.71 4.76
N PRO A 306 -10.04 -28.80 5.56
CA PRO A 306 -10.01 -28.44 6.97
C PRO A 306 -9.14 -29.41 7.77
N ILE A 307 -8.69 -29.02 8.96
CA ILE A 307 -7.91 -29.93 9.83
C ILE A 307 -8.80 -31.07 10.34
N GLY A 308 -8.44 -32.32 10.00
CA GLY A 308 -9.04 -33.54 10.52
C GLY A 308 -8.41 -34.01 11.83
N TYR A 309 -9.19 -34.70 12.66
CA TYR A 309 -8.75 -35.28 13.92
C TYR A 309 -8.70 -36.81 13.84
N VAL A 310 -7.57 -37.39 14.22
CA VAL A 310 -7.30 -38.84 14.20
C VAL A 310 -6.56 -39.27 15.46
N SER A 311 -6.50 -40.58 15.71
CA SER A 311 -5.69 -41.13 16.79
C SER A 311 -4.18 -40.91 16.55
N GLN A 312 -3.39 -40.90 17.63
CA GLN A 312 -1.93 -40.79 17.50
C GLN A 312 -1.34 -42.01 16.77
N SER A 313 -1.88 -43.21 17.02
CA SER A 313 -1.46 -44.44 16.32
C SER A 313 -1.70 -44.38 14.81
N TYR A 314 -2.79 -43.73 14.36
CA TYR A 314 -3.03 -43.49 12.94
C TYR A 314 -1.94 -42.59 12.34
N LEU A 315 -1.60 -41.47 13.00
CA LEU A 315 -0.50 -40.61 12.54
C LEU A 315 0.83 -41.38 12.53
N ASP A 316 1.07 -42.22 13.51
CA ASP A 316 2.31 -43.00 13.63
C ASP A 316 2.44 -44.11 12.58
N SER A 317 1.36 -44.45 11.89
CA SER A 317 1.43 -45.36 10.72
C SER A 317 2.09 -44.72 9.49
N PHE A 318 2.27 -43.39 9.47
CA PHE A 318 2.96 -42.66 8.41
C PHE A 318 4.41 -42.34 8.81
N SER A 319 5.32 -42.48 7.84
CA SER A 319 6.72 -42.06 8.01
C SER A 319 6.80 -40.54 8.21
N THR A 320 7.49 -40.08 9.26
CA THR A 320 7.66 -38.65 9.51
C THR A 320 8.72 -38.10 8.57
N ALA A 321 8.33 -37.18 7.69
CA ALA A 321 9.21 -36.46 6.79
C ALA A 321 9.67 -35.13 7.42
N GLN A 322 10.41 -34.32 6.66
CA GLN A 322 10.79 -32.96 7.02
C GLN A 322 9.58 -32.07 7.34
N VAL A 323 9.85 -30.98 8.07
CA VAL A 323 8.90 -29.89 8.29
C VAL A 323 8.44 -29.32 6.95
N ALA A 324 7.13 -29.12 6.79
CA ALA A 324 6.54 -28.56 5.60
C ALA A 324 7.00 -27.11 5.40
N GLY A 325 7.58 -26.83 4.23
CA GLY A 325 7.89 -25.48 3.73
C GLY A 325 6.90 -25.05 2.66
N ARG A 326 7.19 -23.96 1.94
CA ARG A 326 6.35 -23.49 0.82
C ARG A 326 6.65 -24.17 -0.52
N VAL A 327 7.59 -25.10 -0.53
CA VAL A 327 8.02 -25.81 -1.73
C VAL A 327 7.34 -27.17 -1.73
N MET A 328 6.66 -27.49 -2.83
CA MET A 328 6.03 -28.78 -3.03
C MET A 328 6.41 -29.39 -4.37
N ARG A 329 6.30 -30.71 -4.49
CA ARG A 329 6.68 -31.46 -5.68
C ARG A 329 5.55 -32.39 -6.11
N SER A 330 5.34 -32.47 -7.43
CA SER A 330 4.43 -33.44 -8.02
C SER A 330 5.09 -34.81 -8.19
N PRO A 331 4.30 -35.89 -8.31
CA PRO A 331 4.83 -37.22 -8.59
C PRO A 331 5.62 -37.25 -9.91
N GLY A 332 5.24 -36.40 -10.87
CA GLY A 332 5.96 -36.19 -12.15
C GLY A 332 7.26 -35.39 -12.04
N GLY A 333 7.63 -34.91 -10.85
CA GLY A 333 8.90 -34.26 -10.55
C GLY A 333 8.91 -32.73 -10.65
N THR A 334 7.81 -32.09 -11.07
CA THR A 334 7.72 -30.62 -11.14
C THR A 334 7.66 -30.03 -9.73
N ILE A 335 8.47 -29.00 -9.48
CA ILE A 335 8.54 -28.32 -8.19
C ILE A 335 7.76 -27.00 -8.27
N TYR A 336 6.94 -26.73 -7.27
CA TYR A 336 6.10 -25.56 -7.16
C TYR A 336 6.40 -24.79 -5.88
N PHE A 337 6.23 -23.48 -5.95
CA PHE A 337 6.03 -22.60 -4.79
C PHE A 337 4.54 -22.49 -4.48
N THR A 338 4.15 -22.52 -3.21
CA THR A 338 2.76 -22.33 -2.78
C THR A 338 2.59 -21.11 -1.88
N ASP A 339 1.58 -20.31 -2.22
CA ASP A 339 1.09 -19.21 -1.41
C ASP A 339 -0.35 -18.87 -1.80
N ALA A 340 -1.16 -18.35 -0.87
CA ALA A 340 -2.52 -17.89 -1.15
C ALA A 340 -3.38 -18.86 -2.01
N SER A 341 -3.31 -20.17 -1.70
CA SER A 341 -4.05 -21.22 -2.40
C SER A 341 -3.68 -21.46 -3.88
N ILE A 342 -2.57 -20.88 -4.34
CA ILE A 342 -2.06 -21.09 -5.70
C ILE A 342 -0.72 -21.81 -5.70
N LYS A 343 -0.45 -22.58 -6.76
CA LYS A 343 0.84 -23.22 -7.04
C LYS A 343 1.51 -22.56 -8.23
N LEU A 344 2.78 -22.18 -8.08
CA LEU A 344 3.56 -21.52 -9.12
C LEU A 344 4.77 -22.42 -9.47
N PRO A 345 4.91 -22.90 -10.71
CA PRO A 345 6.00 -23.79 -11.06
C PRO A 345 7.34 -23.06 -11.04
N PHE A 346 8.36 -23.69 -10.45
CA PHE A 346 9.75 -23.27 -10.61
C PHE A 346 10.30 -23.79 -11.94
N SER A 347 11.05 -22.94 -12.65
CA SER A 347 11.72 -23.32 -13.90
C SER A 347 13.12 -23.92 -13.69
N SER A 348 13.69 -23.79 -12.49
CA SER A 348 15.01 -24.33 -12.15
C SER A 348 15.20 -24.52 -10.66
N CYS A 349 16.13 -25.40 -10.28
CA CYS A 349 16.56 -25.56 -8.89
C CYS A 349 17.29 -24.35 -8.31
N GLY A 350 17.89 -23.50 -9.16
CA GLY A 350 18.46 -22.22 -8.73
C GLY A 350 17.40 -21.33 -8.10
N LEU A 351 16.24 -21.19 -8.76
CA LEU A 351 15.12 -20.42 -8.21
C LEU A 351 14.53 -21.06 -6.94
N VAL A 352 14.50 -22.39 -6.86
CA VAL A 352 14.10 -23.08 -5.61
C VAL A 352 15.01 -22.65 -4.46
N ALA A 353 16.34 -22.67 -4.67
CA ALA A 353 17.33 -22.23 -3.69
C ALA A 353 17.24 -20.72 -3.39
N ASP A 354 16.94 -19.89 -4.39
CA ASP A 354 16.76 -18.45 -4.20
C ASP A 354 15.64 -18.14 -3.21
N TYR A 355 14.55 -18.90 -3.27
CA TYR A 355 13.41 -18.82 -2.34
C TYR A 355 13.61 -19.62 -1.05
N GLY A 356 14.84 -20.06 -0.75
CA GLY A 356 15.20 -20.77 0.48
C GLY A 356 14.78 -22.25 0.53
N GLY A 357 14.38 -22.83 -0.61
CA GLY A 357 14.05 -24.25 -0.74
C GLY A 357 15.24 -25.11 -1.15
N GLN A 358 14.99 -26.43 -1.29
CA GLN A 358 15.97 -27.39 -1.80
C GLN A 358 15.30 -28.35 -2.79
N CYS A 359 16.02 -28.75 -3.84
CA CYS A 359 15.56 -29.77 -4.80
C CYS A 359 15.85 -31.22 -4.36
N ALA A 360 16.50 -31.39 -3.21
CA ALA A 360 16.72 -32.71 -2.62
C ALA A 360 15.42 -33.27 -2.02
N ALA A 361 15.33 -34.58 -1.82
CA ALA A 361 14.12 -35.25 -1.35
C ALA A 361 13.58 -34.75 0.00
N ASN A 362 14.46 -34.17 0.83
CA ASN A 362 14.12 -33.57 2.11
C ASN A 362 13.77 -32.07 2.02
N GLY A 363 13.67 -31.50 0.83
CA GLY A 363 13.52 -30.05 0.58
C GLY A 363 12.12 -29.56 0.22
N TYR A 364 11.18 -30.48 0.00
CA TYR A 364 9.84 -30.18 -0.50
C TYR A 364 8.77 -31.08 0.12
N VAL A 365 7.50 -30.68 0.07
CA VAL A 365 6.37 -31.57 0.36
C VAL A 365 5.99 -32.30 -0.93
N GLU A 366 6.18 -33.61 -0.98
CA GLU A 366 5.69 -34.41 -2.11
C GLU A 366 4.17 -34.61 -1.94
N LEU A 367 3.38 -34.17 -2.93
CA LEU A 367 1.92 -34.27 -2.93
C LEU A 367 1.45 -35.23 -4.03
N THR A 368 0.30 -35.88 -3.84
CA THR A 368 -0.34 -36.66 -4.92
C THR A 368 -0.95 -35.73 -5.98
N ASP A 369 -1.25 -36.27 -7.17
CA ASP A 369 -1.89 -35.50 -8.24
C ASP A 369 -3.24 -34.91 -7.80
N ASP A 370 -4.05 -35.67 -7.06
CA ASP A 370 -5.33 -35.21 -6.50
C ASP A 370 -5.13 -34.05 -5.51
N GLN A 371 -4.14 -34.15 -4.62
CA GLN A 371 -3.83 -33.08 -3.67
C GLN A 371 -3.34 -31.81 -4.39
N LEU A 372 -2.52 -31.97 -5.43
CA LEU A 372 -2.08 -30.84 -6.24
C LEU A 372 -3.23 -30.21 -7.01
N SER A 373 -4.22 -30.98 -7.45
CA SER A 373 -5.38 -30.47 -8.18
C SER A 373 -6.23 -29.49 -7.35
N ALA A 374 -6.13 -29.54 -6.02
CA ALA A 374 -6.78 -28.60 -5.11
C ALA A 374 -6.24 -27.16 -5.21
N PHE A 375 -5.01 -26.98 -5.73
CA PHE A 375 -4.38 -25.66 -5.89
C PHE A 375 -4.59 -25.12 -7.29
N ALA A 376 -4.99 -23.86 -7.40
CA ALA A 376 -5.03 -23.17 -8.69
C ALA A 376 -3.59 -22.94 -9.22
N THR A 377 -3.39 -23.11 -10.53
CA THR A 377 -2.05 -22.98 -11.13
C THR A 377 -1.79 -21.54 -11.56
N GLY A 378 -0.76 -20.94 -10.98
CA GLY A 378 -0.26 -19.60 -11.33
C GLY A 378 0.84 -19.62 -12.39
N PRO A 379 1.33 -18.43 -12.80
CA PRO A 379 2.47 -18.31 -13.71
C PRO A 379 3.75 -18.88 -13.08
N ALA A 380 4.77 -19.12 -13.89
CA ALA A 380 6.07 -19.56 -13.39
C ALA A 380 6.67 -18.56 -12.40
N MET A 381 7.38 -19.07 -11.39
CA MET A 381 8.11 -18.26 -10.43
C MET A 381 9.28 -17.54 -11.13
N GLY A 382 9.38 -16.23 -10.91
CA GLY A 382 10.52 -15.41 -11.30
C GLY A 382 11.40 -15.04 -10.10
N PRO A 383 12.53 -14.36 -10.31
CA PRO A 383 13.42 -13.92 -9.24
C PRO A 383 12.97 -12.59 -8.58
N VAL A 384 11.89 -11.98 -9.08
CA VAL A 384 11.32 -10.76 -8.52
C VAL A 384 9.89 -11.04 -8.09
N LEU A 385 9.57 -10.67 -6.85
CA LEU A 385 8.26 -10.85 -6.23
C LEU A 385 7.74 -9.51 -5.73
N GLY A 386 6.57 -9.12 -6.21
CA GLY A 386 5.71 -8.12 -5.59
C GLY A 386 4.86 -8.73 -4.49
N THR A 387 4.45 -7.92 -3.52
CA THR A 387 3.56 -8.34 -2.45
C THR A 387 2.22 -7.63 -2.56
N THR A 388 1.15 -8.23 -2.03
CA THR A 388 -0.18 -7.60 -1.98
C THR A 388 -0.21 -6.31 -1.15
N ALA A 389 0.74 -6.12 -0.21
CA ALA A 389 0.93 -4.87 0.53
C ALA A 389 1.78 -3.83 -0.23
N GLY A 390 2.11 -4.09 -1.50
CA GLY A 390 2.76 -3.16 -2.41
C GLY A 390 4.28 -3.12 -2.29
N ALA A 391 4.93 -4.09 -1.64
CA ALA A 391 6.39 -4.20 -1.64
C ALA A 391 6.86 -4.95 -2.89
N ARG A 392 8.13 -4.79 -3.24
CA ARG A 392 8.76 -5.52 -4.34
C ARG A 392 10.13 -5.96 -3.87
N TYR A 393 10.47 -7.23 -4.09
CA TYR A 393 11.73 -7.82 -3.67
C TYR A 393 12.39 -8.55 -4.83
N TYR A 394 13.69 -8.34 -4.98
CA TYR A 394 14.55 -9.28 -5.69
C TYR A 394 14.99 -10.37 -4.71
N ILE A 395 14.87 -11.63 -5.12
CA ILE A 395 15.10 -12.78 -4.28
C ILE A 395 16.26 -13.57 -4.87
N THR A 396 17.29 -13.78 -4.06
CA THR A 396 18.45 -14.57 -4.43
C THR A 396 19.11 -15.20 -3.21
N GLN A 397 19.46 -16.48 -3.30
CA GLN A 397 20.13 -17.27 -2.26
C GLN A 397 19.55 -17.06 -0.86
N GLY A 398 18.23 -17.18 -0.69
CA GLY A 398 17.55 -17.03 0.61
C GLY A 398 17.47 -15.60 1.14
N THR A 399 17.90 -14.61 0.35
CA THR A 399 17.90 -13.19 0.71
C THR A 399 16.90 -12.43 -0.15
N LYS A 400 16.02 -11.65 0.49
CA LYS A 400 15.14 -10.68 -0.17
C LYS A 400 15.76 -9.28 -0.10
N ARG A 401 15.78 -8.55 -1.21
CA ARG A 401 16.23 -7.16 -1.30
C ARG A 401 15.10 -6.30 -1.83
N GLU A 402 14.59 -5.38 -1.01
CA GLU A 402 13.47 -4.53 -1.41
C GLU A 402 13.90 -3.62 -2.56
N ILE A 403 13.06 -3.49 -3.59
CA ILE A 403 13.28 -2.68 -4.77
C ILE A 403 12.43 -1.42 -4.63
N LEU A 404 13.06 -0.24 -4.73
CA LEU A 404 12.37 1.03 -4.56
C LEU A 404 11.32 1.30 -5.65
N ASP A 405 11.74 1.19 -6.91
CA ASP A 405 10.91 1.49 -8.08
C ASP A 405 11.38 0.69 -9.32
N SER A 406 10.58 0.71 -10.39
CA SER A 406 10.92 0.00 -11.64
C SER A 406 12.20 0.52 -12.31
N ALA A 407 12.57 1.78 -12.09
CA ALA A 407 13.82 2.34 -12.60
C ALA A 407 15.04 1.79 -11.86
N SER A 408 14.92 1.55 -10.55
CA SER A 408 15.94 0.90 -9.72
C SER A 408 16.12 -0.57 -10.12
N GLN A 409 15.01 -1.25 -10.44
CA GLN A 409 15.04 -2.61 -10.98
C GLN A 409 15.79 -2.69 -12.31
N ALA A 410 15.46 -1.79 -13.24
CA ALA A 410 16.10 -1.72 -14.56
C ALA A 410 17.58 -1.33 -14.45
N ALA A 411 17.92 -0.36 -13.60
CA ALA A 411 19.30 0.06 -13.36
C ALA A 411 20.18 -1.07 -12.78
N ALA A 412 19.57 -1.98 -12.01
CA ALA A 412 20.24 -3.17 -11.51
C ALA A 412 20.31 -4.34 -12.52
N GLY A 413 19.81 -4.17 -13.75
CA GLY A 413 19.82 -5.21 -14.78
C GLY A 413 18.86 -6.38 -14.49
N LEU A 414 17.86 -6.18 -13.62
CA LEU A 414 16.93 -7.24 -13.26
C LEU A 414 15.81 -7.39 -14.30
N PRO A 415 15.28 -8.62 -14.52
CA PRO A 415 14.18 -8.84 -15.46
C PRO A 415 12.97 -7.95 -15.18
N GLY A 416 12.33 -7.45 -16.23
CA GLY A 416 11.05 -6.75 -16.12
C GLY A 416 9.91 -7.74 -15.83
N GLY A 417 9.09 -7.46 -14.82
CA GLY A 417 7.99 -8.35 -14.38
C GLY A 417 8.24 -8.97 -13.00
N TYR A 418 7.16 -9.44 -12.37
CA TYR A 418 7.20 -10.07 -11.05
C TYR A 418 5.88 -10.80 -10.76
N ASN A 419 5.95 -11.86 -9.95
CA ASN A 419 4.77 -12.49 -9.36
C ASN A 419 4.25 -11.59 -8.23
N VAL A 420 2.94 -11.57 -7.95
CA VAL A 420 2.38 -10.87 -6.78
C VAL A 420 1.81 -11.89 -5.80
N LEU A 421 2.42 -12.01 -4.63
CA LEU A 421 2.06 -12.97 -3.58
C LEU A 421 1.79 -12.24 -2.24
N THR A 422 1.47 -12.97 -1.18
CA THR A 422 1.32 -12.38 0.16
C THR A 422 2.67 -11.98 0.75
N GLU A 423 2.67 -11.15 1.80
CA GLU A 423 3.90 -10.82 2.54
C GLU A 423 4.53 -12.06 3.21
N ASP A 424 3.69 -13.02 3.64
CA ASP A 424 4.16 -14.25 4.26
C ASP A 424 4.94 -15.15 3.30
N ALA A 425 4.79 -14.96 1.99
CA ALA A 425 5.55 -15.68 0.97
C ALA A 425 7.07 -15.44 1.10
N VAL A 426 7.46 -14.27 1.61
CA VAL A 426 8.86 -13.85 1.73
C VAL A 426 9.27 -13.54 3.17
N ALA A 427 8.38 -13.75 4.14
CA ALA A 427 8.64 -13.44 5.55
C ALA A 427 9.85 -14.19 6.11
N GLY A 428 10.06 -15.45 5.69
CA GLY A 428 11.18 -16.29 6.13
C GLY A 428 12.53 -15.97 5.49
N LEU A 429 12.58 -15.09 4.49
CA LEU A 429 13.83 -14.73 3.79
C LEU A 429 14.58 -13.62 4.52
N THR A 430 15.91 -13.70 4.50
CA THR A 430 16.78 -12.68 5.13
C THR A 430 16.69 -11.36 4.38
N LEU A 431 16.47 -10.25 5.08
CA LEU A 431 16.45 -8.93 4.46
C LEU A 431 17.88 -8.42 4.18
N GLY A 432 18.20 -8.24 2.89
CA GLY A 432 19.46 -7.66 2.41
C GLY A 432 19.35 -6.15 2.14
N ALA A 433 20.48 -5.55 1.71
CA ALA A 433 20.49 -4.15 1.27
C ALA A 433 19.57 -3.95 0.07
N PRO A 434 18.71 -2.90 0.08
CA PRO A 434 17.72 -2.67 -0.96
C PRO A 434 18.35 -2.30 -2.30
N ILE A 435 17.59 -2.50 -3.36
CA ILE A 435 17.96 -2.12 -4.73
C ILE A 435 17.33 -0.77 -5.03
N VAL A 436 18.19 0.25 -5.05
CA VAL A 436 17.82 1.65 -5.23
C VAL A 436 18.75 2.28 -6.25
N ARG A 437 18.21 3.10 -7.15
CA ARG A 437 19.02 3.98 -7.99
C ARG A 437 19.44 5.22 -7.21
N ASP A 438 20.51 5.85 -7.66
CA ASP A 438 21.05 7.05 -7.02
C ASP A 438 20.26 8.32 -7.37
N GLY A 439 20.30 9.31 -6.48
CA GLY A 439 19.73 10.63 -6.70
C GLY A 439 18.20 10.66 -6.70
N VAL A 440 17.57 10.08 -5.68
CA VAL A 440 16.09 9.95 -5.60
C VAL A 440 15.54 10.22 -4.22
N TYR A 441 14.26 10.59 -4.16
CA TYR A 441 13.50 10.55 -2.92
C TYR A 441 12.74 9.24 -2.78
N ALA A 442 12.81 8.66 -1.59
CA ALA A 442 12.03 7.49 -1.19
C ALA A 442 11.18 7.82 0.04
N ALA A 443 9.90 7.47 -0.02
CA ALA A 443 9.03 7.52 1.16
C ALA A 443 9.33 6.35 2.10
N GLN A 444 9.23 6.56 3.41
CA GLN A 444 9.19 5.46 4.35
C GLN A 444 7.75 4.94 4.44
N ARG A 445 7.55 3.66 4.07
CA ARG A 445 6.24 3.01 4.08
C ARG A 445 5.61 3.06 5.48
N GLY A 446 4.34 3.46 5.56
CA GLY A 446 3.60 3.60 6.82
C GLY A 446 3.97 4.83 7.65
N SER A 447 4.69 5.80 7.08
CA SER A 447 5.10 7.04 7.74
C SER A 447 4.95 8.25 6.80
N SER A 448 5.02 9.46 7.35
CA SER A 448 5.16 10.72 6.59
C SER A 448 6.62 11.10 6.33
N ALA A 449 7.58 10.27 6.76
CA ALA A 449 9.00 10.51 6.58
C ALA A 449 9.49 10.19 5.16
N TYR A 450 10.45 10.97 4.69
CA TYR A 450 11.12 10.79 3.40
C TYR A 450 12.63 10.74 3.60
N ALA A 451 13.32 10.03 2.71
CA ALA A 451 14.77 10.03 2.61
C ALA A 451 15.20 10.40 1.20
N TYR A 452 16.25 11.21 1.08
CA TYR A 452 17.00 11.33 -0.17
C TYR A 452 18.08 10.23 -0.19
N LEU A 453 18.15 9.48 -1.28
CA LEU A 453 19.13 8.43 -1.51
C LEU A 453 20.12 8.95 -2.55
N GLY A 454 21.38 9.09 -2.15
CA GLY A 454 22.43 9.71 -2.95
C GLY A 454 23.82 9.29 -2.52
N ASN A 455 24.72 9.01 -3.47
CA ASN A 455 26.08 8.52 -3.24
C ASN A 455 26.15 7.31 -2.30
N GLY A 456 25.17 6.39 -2.40
CA GLY A 456 25.08 5.20 -1.54
C GLY A 456 24.70 5.48 -0.08
N LEU A 457 24.33 6.71 0.26
CA LEU A 457 23.89 7.12 1.60
C LEU A 457 22.39 7.45 1.61
N ARG A 458 21.77 7.33 2.79
CA ARG A 458 20.43 7.86 3.06
C ARG A 458 20.54 9.16 3.86
N TYR A 459 19.88 10.20 3.37
CA TYR A 459 19.75 11.49 4.06
C TYR A 459 18.31 11.64 4.51
N PRO A 460 18.01 11.72 5.82
CA PRO A 460 16.64 12.02 6.26
C PRO A 460 16.23 13.40 5.77
N VAL A 461 15.05 13.52 5.16
CA VAL A 461 14.54 14.81 4.68
C VAL A 461 13.96 15.59 5.85
N ALA A 462 14.44 16.82 6.07
CA ALA A 462 13.92 17.68 7.11
C ALA A 462 12.47 18.12 6.79
N ALA A 463 11.60 18.20 7.80
CA ALA A 463 10.17 18.47 7.62
C ALA A 463 9.89 19.75 6.80
N GLY A 464 10.56 20.87 7.11
CA GLY A 464 10.42 22.13 6.36
C GLY A 464 10.96 22.08 4.92
N THR A 465 11.84 21.11 4.62
CA THR A 465 12.37 20.90 3.26
C THR A 465 11.39 20.16 2.37
N ALA A 466 10.62 19.21 2.92
CA ALA A 466 9.71 18.39 2.14
C ALA A 466 8.70 19.23 1.34
N ALA A 467 8.17 20.30 1.95
CA ALA A 467 7.28 21.26 1.29
C ALA A 467 8.03 22.15 0.28
N ALA A 468 9.13 22.80 0.70
CA ALA A 468 9.87 23.74 -0.14
C ALA A 468 10.46 23.08 -1.41
N ALA A 469 10.97 21.85 -1.27
CA ALA A 469 11.55 21.07 -2.37
C ALA A 469 10.53 20.14 -3.06
N GLN A 470 9.24 20.22 -2.71
CA GLN A 470 8.16 19.39 -3.27
C GLN A 470 8.47 17.89 -3.28
N VAL A 471 9.00 17.38 -2.16
CA VAL A 471 9.50 16.00 -2.06
C VAL A 471 8.38 14.98 -2.26
N VAL A 472 7.18 15.25 -1.74
CA VAL A 472 6.03 14.34 -1.81
C VAL A 472 5.68 13.98 -3.26
N SER A 473 5.57 14.99 -4.13
CA SER A 473 5.25 14.78 -5.55
C SER A 473 6.41 14.23 -6.39
N ARG A 474 7.62 14.20 -5.82
CA ARG A 474 8.86 13.75 -6.47
C ARG A 474 9.37 12.41 -5.95
N SER A 475 8.75 11.87 -4.91
CA SER A 475 9.05 10.53 -4.39
C SER A 475 8.62 9.48 -5.41
N THR A 476 9.53 8.56 -5.75
CA THR A 476 9.29 7.59 -6.84
C THR A 476 8.81 6.23 -6.36
N GLY A 477 8.80 6.01 -5.04
CA GLY A 477 8.35 4.78 -4.41
C GLY A 477 8.44 4.86 -2.90
N SER A 478 8.28 3.71 -2.25
CA SER A 478 8.43 3.59 -0.80
C SER A 478 9.24 2.36 -0.42
N LEU A 479 9.99 2.47 0.67
CA LEU A 479 10.74 1.37 1.28
C LEU A 479 10.27 1.17 2.71
N SER A 480 10.34 -0.07 3.21
CA SER A 480 10.16 -0.32 4.65
C SER A 480 11.25 0.36 5.49
N SER A 481 10.95 0.64 6.75
CA SER A 481 11.95 1.18 7.70
C SER A 481 13.16 0.25 7.85
N ALA A 482 12.93 -1.07 7.84
CA ALA A 482 13.99 -2.08 7.91
C ALA A 482 14.90 -2.05 6.67
N SER A 483 14.36 -1.89 5.47
CA SER A 483 15.16 -1.75 4.25
C SER A 483 15.94 -0.43 4.22
N LEU A 484 15.31 0.68 4.61
CA LEU A 484 16.02 1.97 4.74
C LEU A 484 17.18 1.87 5.73
N ALA A 485 17.01 1.17 6.85
CA ALA A 485 18.08 0.97 7.83
C ALA A 485 19.29 0.19 7.30
N LYS A 486 19.14 -0.58 6.21
CA LYS A 486 20.26 -1.27 5.53
C LYS A 486 21.08 -0.34 4.64
N ILE A 487 20.61 0.88 4.37
CA ILE A 487 21.37 1.92 3.67
C ILE A 487 22.14 2.74 4.72
N PRO A 488 23.48 2.93 4.58
CA PRO A 488 24.25 3.75 5.50
C PRO A 488 23.68 5.16 5.66
N ALA A 489 23.57 5.63 6.90
CA ALA A 489 23.06 6.96 7.21
C ALA A 489 24.10 8.02 6.89
N ALA A 490 23.67 9.09 6.23
CA ALA A 490 24.46 10.30 6.08
C ALA A 490 24.60 11.03 7.43
N PRO A 491 25.70 11.76 7.65
CA PRO A 491 25.91 12.54 8.88
C PRO A 491 24.99 13.77 8.96
N THR A 492 24.37 14.16 7.84
CA THR A 492 23.53 15.35 7.74
C THR A 492 22.15 15.01 7.16
N ALA A 493 21.15 15.82 7.52
CA ALA A 493 19.83 15.75 6.92
C ALA A 493 19.81 16.41 5.53
N PHE A 494 18.93 15.93 4.65
CA PHE A 494 18.66 16.60 3.38
C PHE A 494 17.80 17.83 3.64
N ALA A 495 18.43 19.01 3.55
CA ALA A 495 17.82 20.30 3.88
C ALA A 495 17.48 21.16 2.65
N GLY A 496 17.45 20.56 1.45
CA GLY A 496 17.16 21.28 0.20
C GLY A 496 18.28 22.20 -0.26
N ILE A 497 19.47 22.06 0.32
CA ILE A 497 20.69 22.75 -0.08
C ILE A 497 21.56 21.70 -0.76
N VAL A 498 21.87 21.88 -2.03
CA VAL A 498 22.53 20.87 -2.85
C VAL A 498 23.69 21.45 -3.66
N SER A 499 24.64 20.60 -4.01
CA SER A 499 25.76 20.92 -4.89
C SER A 499 25.99 19.79 -5.89
N VAL A 500 26.53 20.13 -7.06
CA VAL A 500 26.96 19.14 -8.05
C VAL A 500 28.48 19.09 -8.01
N ALA A 501 29.05 17.88 -8.06
CA ALA A 501 30.49 17.69 -8.05
C ALA A 501 31.17 18.50 -9.17
N GLY A 502 32.23 19.24 -8.84
CA GLY A 502 32.96 20.11 -9.78
C GLY A 502 32.33 21.50 -10.01
N SER A 503 31.13 21.77 -9.46
CA SER A 503 30.53 23.10 -9.51
C SER A 503 30.85 23.91 -8.23
N PRO A 504 31.25 25.19 -8.34
CA PRO A 504 31.39 26.07 -7.18
C PRO A 504 30.04 26.56 -6.64
N ASP A 505 28.94 26.32 -7.36
CA ASP A 505 27.63 26.86 -7.01
C ASP A 505 26.87 25.97 -6.02
N VAL A 506 26.34 26.60 -4.97
CA VAL A 506 25.36 26.01 -4.06
C VAL A 506 23.95 26.36 -4.52
N SER A 507 23.13 25.33 -4.72
CA SER A 507 21.72 25.48 -5.13
C SER A 507 20.79 25.25 -3.95
N VAL A 508 19.77 26.10 -3.82
CA VAL A 508 18.66 25.95 -2.88
C VAL A 508 17.43 25.50 -3.65
N LEU A 509 16.89 24.35 -3.26
CA LEU A 509 15.65 23.80 -3.79
C LEU A 509 14.47 24.48 -3.10
N ALA A 510 13.70 25.23 -3.89
CA ALA A 510 12.67 26.14 -3.39
C ALA A 510 11.54 26.30 -4.41
N ASP A 511 10.30 26.27 -3.93
CA ASP A 511 9.09 26.55 -4.71
C ASP A 511 8.99 25.71 -5.99
N GLY A 512 9.39 24.43 -5.92
CA GLY A 512 9.38 23.53 -7.08
C GLY A 512 10.47 23.78 -8.13
N GLY A 513 11.41 24.70 -7.89
CA GLY A 513 12.59 24.94 -8.71
C GLY A 513 13.88 24.98 -7.89
N ARG A 514 14.95 25.51 -8.50
CA ARG A 514 16.25 25.73 -7.85
C ARG A 514 16.69 27.18 -8.01
N LEU A 515 17.32 27.74 -6.99
CA LEU A 515 17.99 29.04 -7.06
C LEU A 515 19.44 28.90 -6.62
N VAL A 516 20.35 29.61 -7.28
CA VAL A 516 21.76 29.65 -6.86
C VAL A 516 21.92 30.64 -5.72
N TRP A 517 22.50 30.22 -4.61
CA TRP A 517 22.77 31.07 -3.46
C TRP A 517 24.08 31.84 -3.64
N LYS A 518 24.03 33.18 -3.58
CA LYS A 518 25.20 34.07 -3.77
C LYS A 518 25.48 34.99 -2.58
N ALA A 519 24.66 35.00 -1.53
CA ALA A 519 24.94 35.78 -0.33
C ALA A 519 26.06 35.13 0.49
N ALA A 520 27.06 35.92 0.87
CA ALA A 520 28.09 35.50 1.81
C ALA A 520 27.51 35.44 3.25
N GLY A 521 28.29 34.94 4.21
CA GLY A 521 27.88 34.83 5.61
C GLY A 521 27.03 33.59 5.95
N ALA A 522 26.49 32.88 4.96
CA ALA A 522 25.87 31.57 5.17
C ALA A 522 26.95 30.48 5.24
N THR A 523 26.97 29.69 6.31
CA THR A 523 27.72 28.41 6.31
C THR A 523 26.76 27.29 5.91
N LEU A 524 26.50 27.19 4.59
CA LEU A 524 25.62 26.16 4.05
C LEU A 524 26.37 24.82 3.92
N THR A 525 25.75 23.73 4.35
CA THR A 525 26.24 22.36 4.16
C THR A 525 25.45 21.69 3.03
N PRO A 526 25.88 21.84 1.75
CA PRO A 526 25.17 21.25 0.63
C PRO A 526 25.30 19.73 0.61
N VAL A 527 24.20 19.04 0.30
CA VAL A 527 24.23 17.60 -0.03
C VAL A 527 24.69 17.43 -1.48
N PRO A 528 25.69 16.59 -1.77
CA PRO A 528 26.10 16.34 -3.15
C PRO A 528 25.01 15.56 -3.91
N VAL A 529 24.64 16.03 -5.10
CA VAL A 529 23.62 15.41 -5.95
C VAL A 529 24.12 15.26 -7.39
N PRO A 530 23.65 14.24 -8.15
CA PRO A 530 23.92 14.14 -9.58
C PRO A 530 23.31 15.32 -10.37
N GLN A 531 23.95 15.71 -11.48
CA GLN A 531 23.42 16.77 -12.36
C GLN A 531 21.99 16.45 -12.83
N ALA A 532 21.73 15.20 -13.21
CA ALA A 532 20.41 14.74 -13.64
C ALA A 532 19.33 14.94 -12.56
N PHE A 533 19.67 14.84 -11.27
CA PHE A 533 18.74 15.15 -10.18
C PHE A 533 18.46 16.65 -10.11
N LEU A 534 19.51 17.48 -10.17
CA LEU A 534 19.37 18.93 -10.12
C LEU A 534 18.56 19.47 -11.32
N ASP A 535 18.68 18.85 -12.48
CA ASP A 535 17.94 19.21 -13.69
C ASP A 535 16.43 18.96 -13.59
N THR A 536 15.98 18.10 -12.67
CA THR A 536 14.54 17.94 -12.38
C THR A 536 13.91 19.16 -11.69
N TYR A 537 14.74 20.09 -11.21
CA TYR A 537 14.34 21.35 -10.60
C TYR A 537 14.68 22.52 -11.55
N PRO A 538 13.71 23.16 -12.21
CA PRO A 538 13.99 24.27 -13.13
C PRO A 538 14.69 25.43 -12.42
N SER A 539 15.65 26.07 -13.10
CA SER A 539 16.33 27.26 -12.59
C SER A 539 15.37 28.43 -12.46
N LYS A 540 15.32 29.03 -11.27
CA LYS A 540 14.53 30.24 -10.94
C LYS A 540 15.42 31.47 -10.69
N GLY A 541 16.70 31.40 -11.06
CA GLY A 541 17.66 32.48 -10.90
C GLY A 541 18.52 32.38 -9.65
N THR A 542 18.81 33.52 -9.02
CA THR A 542 19.77 33.63 -7.91
C THR A 542 19.12 34.27 -6.68
N ILE A 543 19.48 33.78 -5.49
CA ILE A 543 19.24 34.50 -4.23
C ILE A 543 20.52 35.26 -3.88
N ALA A 544 20.44 36.58 -3.86
CA ALA A 544 21.56 37.48 -3.61
C ALA A 544 21.13 38.65 -2.69
N ALA A 545 22.06 39.55 -2.36
CA ALA A 545 21.71 40.76 -1.61
C ALA A 545 20.59 41.54 -2.33
N GLY A 546 19.55 41.91 -1.58
CA GLY A 546 18.33 42.54 -2.07
C GLY A 546 17.17 41.58 -2.38
N SER A 547 17.41 40.26 -2.43
CA SER A 547 16.33 39.27 -2.53
C SER A 547 15.48 39.23 -1.26
N SER A 548 14.20 38.90 -1.37
CA SER A 548 13.32 38.64 -0.22
C SER A 548 13.02 37.16 -0.09
N VAL A 549 13.21 36.60 1.10
CA VAL A 549 13.00 35.17 1.39
C VAL A 549 12.11 34.97 2.61
N LYS A 550 11.38 33.86 2.65
CA LYS A 550 10.68 33.37 3.85
C LYS A 550 10.80 31.85 3.93
N THR A 551 10.36 31.27 5.04
CA THR A 551 10.20 29.81 5.13
C THR A 551 8.72 29.42 5.06
N ALA A 552 8.42 28.15 4.82
CA ALA A 552 7.04 27.70 4.73
C ALA A 552 6.30 27.76 6.07
N GLY A 553 7.02 27.55 7.18
CA GLY A 553 6.47 27.55 8.54
C GLY A 553 6.40 28.92 9.21
N SER A 554 6.88 29.99 8.57
CA SER A 554 6.94 31.33 9.15
C SER A 554 6.43 32.41 8.21
N ALA A 555 5.66 33.35 8.77
CA ALA A 555 5.21 34.54 8.04
C ALA A 555 6.29 35.64 7.96
N THR A 556 7.40 35.52 8.70
CA THR A 556 8.47 36.51 8.69
C THR A 556 9.18 36.50 7.33
N VAL A 557 9.13 37.63 6.64
CA VAL A 557 9.92 37.88 5.44
C VAL A 557 11.25 38.48 5.83
N TYR A 558 12.32 38.01 5.22
CA TYR A 558 13.67 38.52 5.41
C TYR A 558 14.18 39.16 4.12
N LEU A 559 14.77 40.35 4.23
CA LEU A 559 15.63 40.89 3.19
C LEU A 559 17.01 40.25 3.32
N VAL A 560 17.49 39.68 2.22
CA VAL A 560 18.83 39.08 2.13
C VAL A 560 19.84 40.21 1.99
N MET A 561 20.81 40.27 2.89
CA MET A 561 21.99 41.12 2.77
C MET A 561 23.19 40.27 2.35
N SER A 562 24.33 40.92 2.11
CA SER A 562 25.56 40.23 1.72
C SER A 562 26.08 39.24 2.75
N ASP A 563 25.77 39.43 4.04
CA ASP A 563 26.33 38.66 5.17
C ASP A 563 25.30 38.21 6.22
N LYS A 564 24.04 38.68 6.12
CA LYS A 564 22.98 38.44 7.11
C LYS A 564 21.58 38.54 6.51
N LEU A 565 20.59 38.17 7.30
CA LEU A 565 19.17 38.36 7.00
C LEU A 565 18.59 39.47 7.88
N LEU A 566 17.85 40.40 7.29
CA LEU A 566 17.11 41.43 8.02
C LEU A 566 15.61 41.09 8.04
N PRO A 567 15.01 40.78 9.19
CA PRO A 567 13.57 40.57 9.26
C PRO A 567 12.82 41.86 8.92
N VAL A 568 11.76 41.75 8.12
CA VAL A 568 10.92 42.87 7.69
C VAL A 568 9.61 42.83 8.47
N GLY A 569 9.37 43.86 9.29
CA GLY A 569 8.28 43.86 10.26
C GLY A 569 6.92 44.37 9.76
N ALA A 570 6.86 44.98 8.57
CA ALA A 570 5.64 45.54 7.99
C ALA A 570 5.63 45.41 6.46
N TRP A 571 4.43 45.32 5.87
CA TRP A 571 4.26 45.17 4.42
C TRP A 571 4.76 46.39 3.65
N GLU A 572 4.51 47.59 4.19
CA GLU A 572 4.95 48.87 3.64
C GLU A 572 6.49 48.94 3.61
N SER A 573 7.16 48.42 4.64
CA SER A 573 8.62 48.31 4.66
C SER A 573 9.12 47.38 3.54
N LEU A 574 8.44 46.25 3.34
CA LEU A 574 8.82 45.30 2.29
C LEU A 574 8.63 45.88 0.89
N VAL A 575 7.51 46.57 0.65
CA VAL A 575 7.23 47.30 -0.60
C VAL A 575 8.32 48.34 -0.86
N ALA A 576 8.66 49.14 0.15
CA ALA A 576 9.68 50.19 0.07
C ALA A 576 11.11 49.63 -0.17
N LEU A 577 11.37 48.39 0.26
CA LEU A 577 12.64 47.68 0.05
C LEU A 577 12.63 46.79 -1.20
N SER A 578 11.58 46.83 -2.01
CA SER A 578 11.49 46.06 -3.26
C SER A 578 11.90 46.91 -4.48
N ALA A 579 12.48 46.28 -5.50
CA ALA A 579 13.06 47.01 -6.63
C ALA A 579 12.05 47.84 -7.45
N ASN A 580 10.80 47.35 -7.57
CA ASN A 580 9.74 47.96 -8.39
C ASN A 580 8.45 48.22 -7.59
N GLY A 581 8.52 48.28 -6.25
CA GLY A 581 7.33 48.40 -5.38
C GLY A 581 6.46 47.13 -5.31
N THR A 582 6.84 46.05 -6.00
CA THR A 582 6.17 44.73 -5.90
C THR A 582 7.16 43.71 -5.35
N PRO A 583 7.04 43.31 -4.08
CA PRO A 583 7.93 42.31 -3.49
C PRO A 583 7.77 40.93 -4.11
N VAL A 584 8.88 40.34 -4.56
CA VAL A 584 8.94 38.91 -4.92
C VAL A 584 9.55 38.16 -3.74
N ILE A 585 8.76 37.31 -3.09
CA ILE A 585 9.16 36.57 -1.90
C ILE A 585 9.39 35.11 -2.27
N THR A 586 10.63 34.63 -2.11
CA THR A 586 10.98 33.23 -2.36
C THR A 586 10.83 32.40 -1.09
N THR A 587 10.10 31.29 -1.15
CA THR A 587 9.99 30.35 -0.01
C THR A 587 11.16 29.37 -0.05
N VAL A 588 12.06 29.46 0.93
CA VAL A 588 13.26 28.63 1.06
C VAL A 588 13.13 27.62 2.22
N PRO A 589 13.94 26.54 2.24
CA PRO A 589 14.02 25.63 3.38
C PRO A 589 14.46 26.35 4.66
N ASP A 590 13.97 25.89 5.82
CA ASP A 590 14.29 26.51 7.14
C ASP A 590 15.80 26.56 7.43
N ALA A 591 16.56 25.55 6.97
CA ALA A 591 18.01 25.47 7.17
C ALA A 591 18.77 26.65 6.54
N VAL A 592 18.28 27.20 5.42
CA VAL A 592 18.89 28.36 4.77
C VAL A 592 18.78 29.60 5.65
N VAL A 593 17.59 29.83 6.23
CA VAL A 593 17.37 30.95 7.15
C VAL A 593 18.11 30.71 8.47
N ALA A 594 18.15 29.48 8.97
CA ALA A 594 18.88 29.11 10.18
C ALA A 594 20.39 29.36 10.06
N ALA A 595 20.99 29.03 8.91
CA ALA A 595 22.43 29.15 8.66
C ALA A 595 22.95 30.59 8.52
N MET A 596 22.06 31.56 8.31
CA MET A 596 22.43 32.97 8.16
C MET A 596 22.42 33.73 9.50
N PRO A 597 23.37 34.63 9.76
CA PRO A 597 23.25 35.61 10.84
C PRO A 597 21.99 36.47 10.68
N LYS A 598 21.40 36.91 11.79
CA LYS A 598 20.20 37.77 11.80
C LYS A 598 20.60 39.18 12.24
N GLY A 599 20.21 40.18 11.45
CA GLY A 599 20.33 41.58 11.83
C GLY A 599 19.06 42.11 12.51
N PRO A 600 19.00 43.42 12.80
CA PRO A 600 17.83 44.05 13.39
C PRO A 600 16.62 44.00 12.43
N VAL A 601 15.41 44.14 12.98
CA VAL A 601 14.19 44.30 12.18
C VAL A 601 14.29 45.59 11.37
N ALA A 602 14.28 45.46 10.04
CA ALA A 602 14.40 46.57 9.11
C ALA A 602 13.32 47.62 9.37
N LEU A 603 13.73 48.89 9.45
CA LEU A 603 12.84 50.04 9.46
C LEU A 603 12.42 50.39 8.03
N THR A 604 11.26 51.03 7.89
CA THR A 604 10.79 51.52 6.58
C THR A 604 11.76 52.58 6.07
N THR A 605 12.37 52.33 4.91
CA THR A 605 13.22 53.31 4.21
C THR A 605 12.41 54.54 3.80
N ASN A 606 13.08 55.68 3.58
CA ASN A 606 12.45 56.94 3.17
C ASN A 606 11.38 57.42 4.17
N THR A 607 11.59 57.12 5.46
CA THR A 607 10.70 57.49 6.56
C THR A 607 11.51 58.23 7.63
N LEU A 608 10.92 59.28 8.17
CA LEU A 608 11.44 60.01 9.32
C LEU A 608 11.11 59.25 10.59
N VAL A 609 12.10 59.03 11.44
CA VAL A 609 11.95 58.26 12.68
C VAL A 609 12.53 59.01 13.87
N ARG A 610 11.89 58.82 15.03
CA ARG A 610 12.47 59.18 16.33
C ARG A 610 12.09 58.16 17.39
N SER A 611 12.80 58.19 18.52
CA SER A 611 12.39 57.47 19.71
C SER A 611 11.67 58.41 20.69
N ALA A 612 11.02 57.84 21.70
CA ALA A 612 10.46 58.64 22.78
C ALA A 612 11.53 59.24 23.71
N SER A 613 12.74 58.66 23.71
CA SER A 613 13.87 59.05 24.57
C SER A 613 14.87 60.00 23.92
N ASP A 614 14.81 60.20 22.59
CA ASP A 614 15.68 61.11 21.83
C ASP A 614 14.83 61.97 20.89
N ALA A 615 14.91 63.29 21.05
CA ALA A 615 14.18 64.25 20.22
C ALA A 615 14.75 64.38 18.80
N THR A 616 15.96 63.87 18.55
CA THR A 616 16.59 63.89 17.23
C THR A 616 15.79 63.05 16.24
N VAL A 617 15.42 63.66 15.11
CA VAL A 617 14.72 62.97 14.03
C VAL A 617 15.74 62.54 12.98
N TYR A 618 15.65 61.29 12.57
CA TYR A 618 16.50 60.69 11.55
C TYR A 618 15.68 60.28 10.33
N LEU A 619 16.18 60.51 9.13
CA LEU A 619 15.74 59.81 7.93
C LEU A 619 16.36 58.41 7.91
N ILE A 620 15.54 57.37 7.77
CA ILE A 620 16.03 56.01 7.49
C ILE A 620 16.45 55.93 6.03
N ASN A 621 17.76 55.79 5.83
CA ASN A 621 18.41 55.75 4.53
C ASN A 621 18.64 54.28 4.12
N GLY A 622 17.57 53.69 3.57
CA GLY A 622 17.54 52.29 3.13
C GLY A 622 17.75 51.31 4.27
N VAL A 623 18.70 50.40 4.08
CA VAL A 623 19.09 49.40 5.10
C VAL A 623 20.51 49.62 5.61
N THR A 624 21.13 50.75 5.23
CA THR A 624 22.56 50.99 5.42
C THR A 624 22.85 52.01 6.50
N SER A 625 22.02 53.06 6.64
CA SER A 625 22.31 54.16 7.55
C SER A 625 21.07 54.96 7.99
N LYS A 626 21.28 55.87 8.93
CA LYS A 626 20.33 56.91 9.33
C LYS A 626 20.95 58.29 9.15
N VAL A 627 20.17 59.27 8.69
CA VAL A 627 20.64 60.64 8.44
C VAL A 627 19.92 61.59 9.39
N ALA A 628 20.66 62.27 10.26
CA ALA A 628 20.09 63.27 11.17
C ALA A 628 19.78 64.56 10.40
N MET A 629 18.78 65.32 10.87
CA MET A 629 18.44 66.61 10.29
C MET A 629 18.16 67.66 11.36
N SER A 630 18.44 68.93 11.04
CA SER A 630 18.16 70.07 11.93
C SER A 630 16.87 70.81 11.58
N ASN A 631 16.27 70.55 10.41
CA ASN A 631 15.02 71.19 9.99
C ASN A 631 14.20 70.24 9.08
N PHE A 632 12.88 70.20 9.29
CA PHE A 632 11.98 69.37 8.49
C PHE A 632 11.89 69.79 7.02
N ALA A 633 12.18 71.06 6.69
CA ALA A 633 12.20 71.56 5.32
C ALA A 633 13.11 70.73 4.41
N TYR A 634 14.24 70.22 4.93
CA TYR A 634 15.17 69.40 4.14
C TYR A 634 14.53 68.08 3.65
N ALA A 635 13.66 67.49 4.48
CA ALA A 635 12.94 66.28 4.13
C ALA A 635 11.69 66.59 3.30
N THR A 636 10.88 67.57 3.70
CA THR A 636 9.60 67.89 3.03
C THR A 636 9.83 68.39 1.61
N GLU A 637 10.87 69.20 1.36
CA GLU A 637 11.22 69.66 0.02
C GLU A 637 11.70 68.52 -0.90
N ALA A 638 12.21 67.42 -0.33
CA ALA A 638 12.54 66.20 -1.08
C ALA A 638 11.33 65.27 -1.29
N GLY A 639 10.15 65.64 -0.78
CA GLY A 639 8.94 64.83 -0.83
C GLY A 639 8.88 63.76 0.27
N ILE A 640 9.76 63.83 1.27
CA ILE A 640 9.84 62.86 2.37
C ILE A 640 9.00 63.37 3.54
N THR A 641 7.80 62.80 3.69
CA THR A 641 6.83 63.26 4.69
C THR A 641 6.39 62.16 5.67
N ALA A 642 6.68 60.89 5.36
CA ALA A 642 6.34 59.78 6.23
C ALA A 642 7.09 59.88 7.56
N PHE A 643 6.39 59.68 8.67
CA PHE A 643 6.95 59.77 10.02
C PHE A 643 6.51 58.57 10.88
N SER A 644 7.40 58.02 11.70
CA SER A 644 7.07 56.94 12.64
C SER A 644 7.88 56.99 13.93
N TYR A 645 7.39 56.31 14.96
CA TYR A 645 8.10 56.13 16.23
C TYR A 645 8.64 54.71 16.35
N THR A 646 9.84 54.56 16.93
CA THR A 646 10.41 53.25 17.24
C THR A 646 11.34 53.31 18.46
N THR A 647 11.90 52.17 18.85
CA THR A 647 12.81 52.10 20.00
C THR A 647 14.19 52.67 19.67
N GLN A 648 14.86 53.25 20.67
CA GLN A 648 16.22 53.78 20.48
C GLN A 648 17.19 52.70 19.98
N ALA A 649 17.10 51.49 20.54
CA ALA A 649 17.92 50.35 20.12
C ALA A 649 17.77 50.02 18.62
N ARG A 650 16.56 50.12 18.05
CA ARG A 650 16.34 49.89 16.61
C ARG A 650 16.94 51.01 15.76
N ILE A 651 16.88 52.26 16.23
CA ILE A 651 17.54 53.39 15.58
C ILE A 651 19.07 53.22 15.64
N ASP A 652 19.62 52.79 16.77
CA ASP A 652 21.07 52.64 16.97
C ASP A 652 21.70 51.50 16.17
N ALA A 653 20.87 50.54 15.75
CA ALA A 653 21.32 49.50 14.83
C ALA A 653 21.66 50.02 13.41
N TYR A 654 21.29 51.26 13.09
CA TYR A 654 21.66 51.95 11.85
C TYR A 654 22.84 52.91 12.10
N PRO A 655 23.97 52.73 11.38
CA PRO A 655 25.06 53.69 11.38
C PRO A 655 24.59 55.10 11.03
N ARG A 656 25.07 56.10 11.77
CA ARG A 656 24.74 57.50 11.51
C ARG A 656 25.59 58.05 10.38
N ALA A 657 24.97 58.67 9.37
CA ALA A 657 25.68 59.41 8.34
C ALA A 657 26.43 60.61 8.94
N SER A 658 27.64 60.86 8.45
CA SER A 658 28.48 61.99 8.89
C SER A 658 27.91 63.36 8.46
N THR A 659 27.16 63.40 7.36
CA THR A 659 26.54 64.61 6.82
C THR A 659 25.08 64.70 7.25
N LEU A 660 24.65 65.87 7.72
CA LEU A 660 23.24 66.14 8.03
C LEU A 660 22.41 66.25 6.75
N LEU A 661 21.15 65.84 6.82
CA LEU A 661 20.20 66.03 5.72
C LEU A 661 20.08 67.53 5.41
N GLY A 662 20.25 67.87 4.13
CA GLY A 662 20.11 69.21 3.60
C GLY A 662 19.37 69.18 2.25
N PHE A 663 19.44 70.29 1.50
CA PHE A 663 18.83 70.36 0.18
C PHE A 663 19.61 69.62 -0.92
N GLY A 664 20.87 69.25 -0.68
CA GLY A 664 21.70 68.49 -1.62
C GLY A 664 21.67 66.99 -1.31
N LEU A 665 21.33 66.17 -2.31
CA LEU A 665 21.24 64.70 -2.19
C LEU A 665 22.04 64.03 -3.31
N THR A 666 22.71 62.92 -3.03
CA THR A 666 23.41 62.10 -4.04
C THR A 666 22.77 60.73 -4.12
N CYS A 667 22.38 60.32 -5.31
CA CYS A 667 21.85 59.00 -5.61
C CYS A 667 22.75 58.30 -6.63
N GLY A 668 23.51 57.30 -6.17
CA GLY A 668 24.58 56.69 -6.97
C GLY A 668 25.63 57.74 -7.33
N THR A 669 25.77 58.05 -8.62
CA THR A 669 26.69 59.09 -9.13
C THR A 669 25.98 60.40 -9.49
N THR A 670 24.66 60.48 -9.33
CA THR A 670 23.87 61.64 -9.74
C THR A 670 23.52 62.49 -8.53
N ASP A 671 23.79 63.78 -8.63
CA ASP A 671 23.43 64.75 -7.60
C ASP A 671 22.10 65.42 -7.92
N TYR A 672 21.38 65.75 -6.85
CA TYR A 672 20.07 66.37 -6.89
C TYR A 672 20.01 67.52 -5.89
N VAL A 673 19.15 68.49 -6.20
CA VAL A 673 18.62 69.41 -5.19
C VAL A 673 17.16 69.10 -4.89
N SER A 674 16.74 69.24 -3.64
CA SER A 674 15.34 69.05 -3.24
C SER A 674 14.59 70.38 -3.17
N ALA A 675 13.43 70.43 -3.81
CA ALA A 675 12.55 71.59 -3.83
C ALA A 675 11.12 71.19 -4.20
N GLY A 676 10.12 71.85 -3.62
CA GLY A 676 8.71 71.68 -4.00
C GLY A 676 8.17 70.24 -3.83
N GLY A 677 8.75 69.46 -2.91
CA GLY A 677 8.38 68.07 -2.66
C GLY A 677 8.88 67.08 -3.71
N SER A 678 9.92 67.44 -4.48
CA SER A 678 10.56 66.59 -5.48
C SER A 678 12.07 66.81 -5.49
N VAL A 679 12.80 65.88 -6.11
CA VAL A 679 14.23 66.00 -6.36
C VAL A 679 14.50 66.37 -7.81
N HIS A 680 15.39 67.32 -8.01
CA HIS A 680 15.70 67.93 -9.30
C HIS A 680 17.14 67.60 -9.66
N LYS A 681 17.31 66.84 -10.75
CA LYS A 681 18.62 66.39 -11.22
C LYS A 681 19.51 67.60 -11.51
N LEU A 682 20.74 67.56 -11.02
CA LEU A 682 21.79 68.52 -11.37
C LEU A 682 22.65 67.98 -12.48
N ASP A 683 22.78 68.76 -13.55
CA ASP A 683 23.87 68.55 -14.49
C ASP A 683 25.20 68.95 -13.83
N PRO A 684 26.32 68.26 -14.15
CA PRO A 684 27.62 68.53 -13.53
C PRO A 684 28.06 69.99 -13.63
N THR A 685 27.66 70.69 -14.70
CA THR A 685 27.95 72.10 -14.94
C THR A 685 27.16 73.04 -14.03
N LEU A 686 25.98 72.65 -13.56
CA LEU A 686 25.13 73.44 -12.66
C LEU A 686 25.46 73.20 -11.18
N LYS A 687 26.11 72.07 -10.84
CA LYS A 687 26.42 71.71 -9.44
C LYS A 687 27.14 72.83 -8.68
N ALA A 688 28.09 73.51 -9.32
CA ALA A 688 28.84 74.62 -8.68
C ALA A 688 27.95 75.83 -8.32
N LEU A 689 26.77 75.96 -8.92
CA LEU A 689 25.81 77.03 -8.64
C LEU A 689 24.98 76.77 -7.37
N TYR A 690 24.98 75.53 -6.88
CA TYR A 690 24.25 75.08 -5.69
C TYR A 690 25.26 74.69 -4.59
N PRO A 691 25.68 75.62 -3.72
CA PRO A 691 26.73 75.39 -2.73
C PRO A 691 26.23 74.58 -1.51
N PHE A 692 25.55 73.45 -1.75
CA PHE A 692 25.07 72.57 -0.69
C PHE A 692 26.07 71.45 -0.38
N SER A 693 25.96 70.93 0.84
CA SER A 693 26.50 69.59 1.14
C SER A 693 25.56 68.54 0.58
N TYR A 694 26.13 67.53 -0.07
CA TYR A 694 25.36 66.47 -0.71
C TYR A 694 25.42 65.21 0.15
N VAL A 695 24.26 64.76 0.63
CA VAL A 695 24.16 63.54 1.44
C VAL A 695 24.00 62.32 0.51
N PRO A 696 24.88 61.31 0.60
CA PRO A 696 24.69 60.08 -0.15
C PRO A 696 23.51 59.29 0.41
N LEU A 697 22.54 59.03 -0.46
CA LEU A 697 21.38 58.21 -0.16
C LEU A 697 21.55 56.79 -0.72
N ASP A 698 21.04 55.83 0.03
CA ASP A 698 20.94 54.42 -0.36
C ASP A 698 20.04 54.31 -1.60
N THR A 699 20.36 53.34 -2.45
CA THR A 699 19.54 52.94 -3.60
C THR A 699 18.05 52.77 -3.26
N TYR A 700 17.71 52.19 -2.11
CA TYR A 700 16.31 52.05 -1.68
C TYR A 700 15.63 53.39 -1.41
N THR A 701 16.30 54.31 -0.73
CA THR A 701 15.75 55.65 -0.47
C THR A 701 15.64 56.46 -1.76
N CYS A 702 16.68 56.44 -2.59
CA CYS A 702 16.73 57.13 -3.87
C CYS A 702 15.57 56.78 -4.80
N ARG A 703 15.19 55.50 -4.86
CA ARG A 703 14.09 55.02 -5.72
C ARG A 703 12.71 55.55 -5.32
N LEU A 704 12.55 55.95 -4.05
CA LEU A 704 11.28 56.44 -3.52
C LEU A 704 11.13 57.96 -3.61
N LEU A 705 12.18 58.67 -4.06
CA LEU A 705 12.13 60.11 -4.26
C LEU A 705 11.37 60.44 -5.54
N LYS A 706 10.48 61.43 -5.46
CA LYS A 706 9.75 61.93 -6.61
C LYS A 706 10.67 62.79 -7.47
N ALA A 707 10.96 62.38 -8.70
CA ALA A 707 11.75 63.19 -9.62
C ALA A 707 10.92 64.33 -10.21
N GLY A 708 11.44 65.55 -10.15
CA GLY A 708 10.92 66.74 -10.83
C GLY A 708 11.67 67.06 -12.13
N ALA A 709 11.35 68.19 -12.74
CA ALA A 709 12.12 68.72 -13.86
C ALA A 709 13.59 68.97 -13.44
N PRO A 710 14.59 68.90 -14.34
CA PRO A 710 15.97 69.21 -13.99
C PRO A 710 16.13 70.58 -13.32
N ALA A 711 17.12 70.70 -12.43
CA ALA A 711 17.46 71.97 -11.80
C ALA A 711 17.95 72.97 -12.86
N THR A 712 17.75 74.27 -12.63
CA THR A 712 18.11 75.33 -13.58
C THR A 712 18.98 76.39 -12.90
N SER A 713 19.65 77.25 -13.65
CA SER A 713 20.35 78.41 -13.07
C SER A 713 19.40 79.47 -12.49
N PHE A 714 18.09 79.21 -12.38
CA PHE A 714 17.10 80.16 -11.88
C PHE A 714 16.28 79.57 -10.75
N ILE A 715 16.11 80.33 -9.66
CA ILE A 715 15.25 79.95 -8.55
C ILE A 715 14.21 81.04 -8.28
N ARG A 716 13.05 80.63 -7.76
CA ARG A 716 11.97 81.53 -7.35
C ARG A 716 11.54 81.23 -5.93
N THR A 717 11.48 82.26 -5.09
CA THR A 717 10.99 82.16 -3.71
C THR A 717 9.48 82.42 -3.63
N PRO A 718 8.80 82.03 -2.52
CA PRO A 718 7.34 82.13 -2.41
C PRO A 718 6.79 83.57 -2.45
N ASP A 719 7.61 84.55 -2.10
CA ASP A 719 7.32 86.00 -2.24
C ASP A 719 7.28 86.48 -3.70
N GLY A 720 7.62 85.61 -4.66
CA GLY A 720 7.64 85.90 -6.08
C GLY A 720 8.99 86.35 -6.62
N SER A 721 9.99 86.58 -5.77
CA SER A 721 11.34 87.01 -6.18
C SER A 721 12.04 85.93 -7.00
N ILE A 722 12.63 86.32 -8.14
CA ILE A 722 13.40 85.43 -9.03
C ILE A 722 14.88 85.78 -8.93
N TYR A 723 15.73 84.76 -8.87
CA TYR A 723 17.17 84.91 -8.80
C TYR A 723 17.88 84.11 -9.90
N LEU A 724 18.93 84.68 -10.49
CA LEU A 724 19.94 83.97 -11.27
C LEU A 724 20.99 83.39 -10.31
N LEU A 725 21.34 82.12 -10.47
CA LEU A 725 22.46 81.49 -9.79
C LEU A 725 23.72 81.63 -10.66
N ASP A 726 24.74 82.28 -10.12
CA ASP A 726 26.01 82.54 -10.79
C ASP A 726 27.16 82.53 -9.78
N GLY A 727 28.23 81.77 -10.06
CA GLY A 727 29.40 81.67 -9.19
C GLY A 727 29.09 81.24 -7.74
N GLY A 728 28.08 80.38 -7.55
CA GLY A 728 27.62 79.94 -6.23
C GLY A 728 26.86 81.00 -5.43
N LYS A 729 26.45 82.11 -6.06
CA LYS A 729 25.66 83.19 -5.47
C LYS A 729 24.29 83.30 -6.15
N LYS A 730 23.28 83.73 -5.40
CA LYS A 730 21.97 84.13 -5.96
C LYS A 730 21.99 85.63 -6.23
N ARG A 731 21.60 86.02 -7.44
CA ARG A 731 21.54 87.42 -7.89
C ARG A 731 20.09 87.80 -8.17
N PRO A 732 19.51 88.81 -7.48
CA PRO A 732 18.12 89.17 -7.69
C PRO A 732 17.88 89.69 -9.12
N ILE A 733 16.77 89.28 -9.73
CA ILE A 733 16.33 89.74 -11.04
C ILE A 733 15.21 90.76 -10.84
N GLY A 734 15.45 92.02 -11.22
CA GLY A 734 14.56 93.14 -10.91
C GLY A 734 13.26 93.22 -11.72
N SER A 735 13.12 92.48 -12.83
CA SER A 735 11.90 92.48 -13.66
C SER A 735 11.70 91.17 -14.43
N ILE A 736 10.46 90.90 -14.84
CA ILE A 736 10.14 89.72 -15.66
C ILE A 736 10.77 89.79 -17.05
N GLN A 737 10.92 90.99 -17.62
CA GLN A 737 11.61 91.22 -18.89
C GLN A 737 13.08 90.80 -18.78
N ARG A 738 13.76 91.20 -17.69
CA ARG A 738 15.15 90.80 -17.44
C ARG A 738 15.29 89.29 -17.25
N PHE A 739 14.32 88.64 -16.61
CA PHE A 739 14.30 87.18 -16.50
C PHE A 739 14.20 86.53 -17.88
N GLN A 740 13.31 86.99 -18.76
CA GLN A 740 13.16 86.43 -20.12
C GLN A 740 14.43 86.58 -20.97
N GLU A 741 15.12 87.72 -20.86
CA GLU A 741 16.41 87.96 -21.51
C GLU A 741 17.49 86.97 -21.04
N LEU A 742 17.61 86.79 -19.72
CA LEU A 742 18.64 85.96 -19.11
C LEU A 742 18.35 84.46 -19.26
N SER A 743 17.08 84.07 -19.14
CA SER A 743 16.70 82.65 -19.14
C SER A 743 16.66 82.04 -20.53
N LYS A 744 16.48 82.86 -21.58
CA LYS A 744 16.33 82.39 -22.97
C LYS A 744 15.29 81.28 -23.11
N GLY A 745 14.20 81.38 -22.35
CA GLY A 745 13.11 80.39 -22.30
C GLY A 745 13.28 79.27 -21.27
N ALA A 746 14.38 79.23 -20.52
CA ALA A 746 14.53 78.32 -19.39
C ALA A 746 13.58 78.67 -18.23
N GLY A 747 13.08 77.64 -17.54
CA GLY A 747 12.27 77.80 -16.35
C GLY A 747 13.09 78.12 -15.09
N TYR A 748 12.38 78.38 -13.99
CA TYR A 748 12.95 78.49 -12.65
C TYR A 748 12.48 77.33 -11.76
N LEU A 749 13.28 77.03 -10.74
CA LEU A 749 12.89 76.12 -9.68
C LEU A 749 12.20 76.90 -8.55
N ASN A 750 10.97 76.54 -8.19
CA ASN A 750 10.33 77.11 -7.00
C ASN A 750 10.97 76.49 -5.75
N VAL A 751 11.50 77.31 -4.85
CA VAL A 751 12.30 76.84 -3.71
C VAL A 751 11.80 77.42 -2.38
N HIS A 752 11.99 76.66 -1.31
CA HIS A 752 11.74 77.11 0.05
C HIS A 752 12.63 78.31 0.44
N PRO A 753 12.19 79.24 1.32
CA PRO A 753 13.02 80.37 1.77
C PRO A 753 14.39 79.95 2.35
N LEU A 754 14.43 78.84 3.11
CA LEU A 754 15.70 78.29 3.64
C LEU A 754 16.65 77.80 2.54
N PHE A 755 16.12 77.28 1.43
CA PHE A 755 16.93 76.88 0.27
C PHE A 755 17.62 78.10 -0.32
N ALA A 756 16.84 79.16 -0.60
CA ALA A 756 17.40 80.40 -1.12
C ALA A 756 18.36 81.05 -0.12
N ALA A 757 18.05 81.04 1.18
CA ALA A 757 18.90 81.63 2.22
C ALA A 757 20.27 80.93 2.34
N ALA A 758 20.35 79.64 2.02
CA ALA A 758 21.60 78.89 2.03
C ALA A 758 22.53 79.23 0.84
N ILE A 759 22.07 80.02 -0.14
CA ILE A 759 22.89 80.53 -1.24
C ILE A 759 23.22 82.02 -0.96
N PRO A 760 24.50 82.42 -0.88
CA PRO A 760 24.89 83.81 -0.64
C PRO A 760 24.31 84.77 -1.68
N THR A 761 23.84 85.94 -1.24
CA THR A 761 23.33 86.98 -2.14
C THR A 761 24.47 87.76 -2.80
N GLY A 762 24.45 87.83 -4.13
CA GLY A 762 25.32 88.70 -4.93
C GLY A 762 24.60 89.97 -5.41
N PRO A 763 25.28 90.85 -6.17
CA PRO A 763 24.64 91.99 -6.83
C PRO A 763 23.55 91.52 -7.81
N ALA A 764 22.61 92.41 -8.17
CA ALA A 764 21.56 92.12 -9.15
C ALA A 764 22.12 91.65 -10.51
N ALA A 765 21.34 90.83 -11.23
CA ALA A 765 21.75 90.14 -12.47
C ALA A 765 21.46 90.91 -13.77
#